data_AF-A0A1A7ZKM3-F1
#
_entry.id   AF-A0A1A7ZKM3-F1
#
_cell.length_a   1.000
_cell.length_b   1.000
_cell.length_c   1.000
_cell.angle_alpha   90.00
_cell.angle_beta   90.00
_cell.angle_gamma   90.00
#
_symmetry.space_group_name_H-M   'P 1'
#
loop_
_entity.id
_entity.type
_entity.pdbx_description
1 polymer ?
#
loop_
_entity_poly.entity_id
_entity_poly.type
_entity_poly.pdbx_seq_one_letter_code
_entity_poly.pdbx_strand_id
1 'polypeptide(L)'
;QLLLLLLLGGVAGLYFPQKEYMETVYVGQPAGTLVLQVHAMLDNDSEQPHFTLCGRKQRYSSWFYMNGNTGELFLDKTLEDTDLASLDHNSWLEKKLTFQVMVLNGFTKRSQCIPSKAAKITLDFVNASVPQCSQMDMKDLCFPPRDASSPHIMENRFPGTFRQLRRLTRLGVCPNYTISYSVESEISAPFAVDGNTTELVVTAPLDREEVECYRLLIVCTVRRETVITKVKTSLDVFVDDEDDNAPYVNGTGSTDVIISFNRTKGATFGALFVFDRDLTTIFPKDQSHNRYVETLLNNDTWVKETFDIKSTFNERKSPYGGVRESVRDYQLVLKKNLCVTENRSVYLDYQVNDATYPGLDGTVLLRFNVTILPVIIHFTNITHKFTVSRRASVYAKVGSICVENCLQFDGFSVTYQLEVPDRNTSADPLSCYSAISITQAPDGKWGMLYVNNTEALRSPSCQDLLYIVVAQEGLTQQEASTQIQITLDGSMEELQSQSLLSCAENRQQKECESARGLGTTMGTCQWRQGIDKGISENYSTCSPDLKTCPDSFCDAVESKDSSICPQDCTTGDVIGGFERGTSGIGIKACHGTCYCLSRNCFCEKEDFEEVVICDEMCKTIFASSLLLCFVVFIILSSYLIRLYNKSSPKPPIASAEMTFRRPAQVYPISFPGNNVRRGSQESIETDTFKIPEDPKWEFPRKNLVLGKTLGEGEFGKVVKATAFRLKGKAGYTTVAVKMLKENASHSELRDLLSEFTLLKQVNHPHVIKMYGACSQDGPLYLIVEYAKYGSLRNFLRESRKVGPSYMGRDANRNSSYLENPDDRALTMGDLISFAWQISRGMQYLAEMKLVHRDLAARNVLVAEGRKMKISDFGLSRDVYEEDSYVKRSKGRIPVKWMAIESLFDHIYTTQSDVWSFGVLLWEIVTLGGNPYPGIAPERLFNLLKTGYRMERPENCSEEMYNLMLRCWKQESDKRPTFSDISKELERMMVKSRDYLDLAASTPADALLYDDALSEEDTPLVDCNNTPLPRTLPSTWIENKLYGRISHAFTRF
;
A
#
# COMPACT_ATOMS: atom_id res chain seq x y z
N GLN A 1 -43.56 31.43 16.00
CA GLN A 1 -42.66 30.45 16.64
C GLN A 1 -41.56 29.92 15.71
N LEU A 2 -41.79 29.75 14.39
CA LEU A 2 -40.70 29.45 13.43
C LEU A 2 -39.76 30.64 13.14
N LEU A 3 -40.26 31.88 13.23
CA LEU A 3 -39.43 33.10 13.04
C LEU A 3 -38.44 33.36 14.20
N LEU A 4 -38.61 32.67 15.34
CA LEU A 4 -37.71 32.81 16.50
C LEU A 4 -36.54 31.81 16.46
N LEU A 5 -36.64 30.76 15.63
CA LEU A 5 -35.59 29.76 15.43
C LEU A 5 -34.60 30.16 14.33
N LEU A 6 -35.05 30.95 13.33
CA LEU A 6 -34.16 31.56 12.33
C LEU A 6 -33.27 32.68 12.90
N LEU A 7 -33.59 33.20 14.08
CA LEU A 7 -32.76 34.18 14.81
C LEU A 7 -31.76 33.54 15.79
N LEU A 8 -31.75 32.21 15.93
CA LEU A 8 -30.87 31.49 16.86
C LEU A 8 -29.74 30.71 16.15
N GLY A 9 -29.71 30.71 14.82
CA GLY A 9 -28.70 30.03 13.99
C GLY A 9 -27.69 30.95 13.32
N GLY A 10 -27.75 32.26 13.54
CA GLY A 10 -26.82 33.25 13.01
C GLY A 10 -26.37 34.18 14.12
N VAL A 11 -25.11 34.61 14.04
CA VAL A 11 -24.31 35.35 15.04
C VAL A 11 -23.63 34.42 16.05
N ALA A 12 -22.50 33.83 15.63
CA ALA A 12 -21.45 33.52 16.59
C ALA A 12 -21.15 34.82 17.36
N GLY A 13 -21.17 34.72 18.69
CA GLY A 13 -20.56 35.69 19.59
C GLY A 13 -19.41 35.00 20.30
N LEU A 14 -18.62 35.76 21.05
CA LEU A 14 -17.49 35.32 21.90
C LEU A 14 -17.22 33.80 21.96
N TYR A 15 -16.14 33.35 21.33
CA TYR A 15 -15.69 31.96 21.37
C TYR A 15 -14.29 31.82 21.99
N PHE A 16 -14.01 30.65 22.55
CA PHE A 16 -12.67 30.34 23.05
C PHE A 16 -11.80 29.83 21.90
N PRO A 17 -10.61 30.41 21.66
CA PRO A 17 -9.71 29.92 20.60
C PRO A 17 -9.09 28.56 20.94
N GLN A 18 -9.23 28.07 22.18
CA GLN A 18 -8.70 26.80 22.65
C GLN A 18 -9.74 26.06 23.48
N LYS A 19 -9.85 24.74 23.26
CA LYS A 19 -10.81 23.89 23.98
C LYS A 19 -10.30 23.46 25.35
N GLU A 20 -8.98 23.34 25.52
CA GLU A 20 -8.35 22.95 26.78
C GLU A 20 -7.08 23.77 27.07
N TYR A 21 -7.01 24.31 28.29
CA TYR A 21 -5.88 25.02 28.84
C TYR A 21 -5.20 24.16 29.92
N MET A 22 -3.87 24.08 29.90
CA MET A 22 -3.12 23.24 30.83
C MET A 22 -1.98 24.00 31.52
N GLU A 23 -1.81 23.74 32.81
CA GLU A 23 -0.69 24.28 33.60
C GLU A 23 -0.36 23.38 34.79
N THR A 24 0.82 23.56 35.38
CA THR A 24 1.29 22.80 36.55
C THR A 24 1.32 23.67 37.80
N VAL A 25 0.76 23.17 38.90
CA VAL A 25 0.80 23.81 40.22
C VAL A 25 1.53 22.92 41.23
N TYR A 26 2.21 23.54 42.19
CA TYR A 26 3.15 22.90 43.12
C TYR A 26 2.76 23.18 44.57
N VAL A 27 3.13 22.27 45.47
CA VAL A 27 2.98 22.50 46.91
C VAL A 27 3.90 23.64 47.34
N GLY A 28 3.40 24.50 48.25
CA GLY A 28 4.13 25.66 48.77
C GLY A 28 4.07 26.91 47.91
N GLN A 29 3.32 26.90 46.79
CA GLN A 29 3.05 28.12 46.01
C GLN A 29 2.16 29.08 46.80
N PRO A 30 2.51 30.37 46.94
CA PRO A 30 1.79 31.33 47.77
C PRO A 30 0.45 31.76 47.14
N ALA A 31 -0.50 32.16 47.99
CA ALA A 31 -1.70 32.87 47.56
C ALA A 31 -1.34 34.14 46.75
N GLY A 32 -2.14 34.44 45.73
CA GLY A 32 -1.91 35.51 44.77
C GLY A 32 -1.05 35.12 43.56
N THR A 33 -0.55 33.88 43.48
CA THR A 33 0.19 33.40 42.30
C THR A 33 -0.72 33.34 41.08
N LEU A 34 -0.30 33.97 39.98
CA LEU A 34 -0.96 33.88 38.68
C LEU A 34 -0.64 32.52 38.03
N VAL A 35 -1.68 31.74 37.76
CA VAL A 35 -1.56 30.36 37.25
C VAL A 35 -1.55 30.37 35.73
N LEU A 36 -2.63 30.85 35.10
CA LEU A 36 -2.78 30.90 33.64
C LEU A 36 -3.78 32.00 33.24
N GLN A 37 -3.89 32.27 31.94
CA GLN A 37 -4.83 33.23 31.37
C GLN A 37 -5.60 32.58 30.22
N VAL A 38 -6.94 32.69 30.25
CA VAL A 38 -7.81 32.25 29.15
C VAL A 38 -8.18 33.43 28.25
N HIS A 39 -8.42 33.15 26.98
CA HIS A 39 -8.71 34.18 25.97
C HIS A 39 -10.07 33.90 25.33
N ALA A 40 -10.70 34.94 24.79
CA ALA A 40 -11.89 34.83 23.96
C ALA A 40 -11.72 35.74 22.74
N MET A 41 -12.11 35.23 21.58
CA MET A 41 -12.10 35.97 20.32
C MET A 41 -13.42 36.72 20.17
N LEU A 42 -13.37 37.90 19.56
CA LEU A 42 -14.52 38.79 19.39
C LEU A 42 -15.11 38.61 18.00
N ASP A 43 -16.44 38.64 17.92
CA ASP A 43 -17.15 38.70 16.64
C ASP A 43 -17.55 40.13 16.27
N ASN A 44 -17.56 41.05 17.23
CA ASN A 44 -17.89 42.46 17.03
C ASN A 44 -17.15 43.34 18.05
N ASP A 45 -16.73 44.55 17.65
CA ASP A 45 -16.01 45.53 18.47
C ASP A 45 -16.78 45.99 19.72
N SER A 46 -18.10 45.78 19.75
CA SER A 46 -18.96 46.11 20.90
C SER A 46 -18.98 45.04 22.00
N GLU A 47 -18.39 43.86 21.77
CA GLU A 47 -18.38 42.77 22.73
C GLU A 47 -17.31 42.96 23.82
N GLN A 48 -17.68 42.65 25.06
CA GLN A 48 -16.75 42.66 26.20
C GLN A 48 -16.74 41.29 26.88
N PRO A 49 -15.64 40.52 26.77
CA PRO A 49 -15.58 39.18 27.32
C PRO A 49 -15.56 39.22 28.84
N HIS A 50 -16.49 38.48 29.45
CA HIS A 50 -16.55 38.27 30.88
C HIS A 50 -16.43 36.77 31.22
N PHE A 51 -15.36 36.40 31.90
CA PHE A 51 -15.03 35.01 32.22
C PHE A 51 -15.60 34.57 33.56
N THR A 52 -16.09 33.34 33.64
CA THR A 52 -16.62 32.76 34.89
C THR A 52 -16.29 31.28 35.00
N LEU A 53 -15.77 30.87 36.16
CA LEU A 53 -15.53 29.47 36.49
C LEU A 53 -16.84 28.72 36.74
N CYS A 54 -16.96 27.58 36.06
CA CYS A 54 -18.04 26.63 36.17
C CYS A 54 -17.73 25.54 37.21
N GLY A 55 -18.69 25.28 38.10
CA GLY A 55 -18.62 24.14 39.01
C GLY A 55 -18.08 24.44 40.42
N ARG A 56 -18.86 25.17 41.23
CA ARG A 56 -18.65 25.31 42.69
C ARG A 56 -18.88 24.02 43.51
N LYS A 57 -18.94 22.85 42.88
CA LYS A 57 -19.24 21.56 43.54
C LYS A 57 -18.01 20.81 44.03
N GLN A 58 -16.82 21.11 43.52
CA GLN A 58 -15.57 20.45 43.90
C GLN A 58 -14.91 21.21 45.07
N ARG A 59 -14.35 20.49 46.05
CA ARG A 59 -13.72 21.10 47.24
C ARG A 59 -12.54 22.02 46.90
N TYR A 60 -11.80 21.71 45.84
CA TYR A 60 -10.65 22.50 45.40
C TYR A 60 -11.03 23.79 44.66
N SER A 61 -12.30 23.98 44.27
CA SER A 61 -12.72 25.18 43.53
C SER A 61 -12.57 26.47 44.34
N SER A 62 -12.54 26.40 45.67
CA SER A 62 -12.30 27.57 46.54
C SER A 62 -10.82 27.92 46.67
N TRP A 63 -9.90 27.14 46.10
CA TRP A 63 -8.46 27.46 46.12
C TRP A 63 -8.06 28.40 44.98
N PHE A 64 -8.97 28.65 44.04
CA PHE A 64 -8.70 29.41 42.83
C PHE A 64 -9.73 30.52 42.66
N TYR A 65 -9.26 31.67 42.19
CA TYR A 65 -10.09 32.82 41.83
C TYR A 65 -9.79 33.22 40.39
N MET A 66 -10.81 33.54 39.61
CA MET A 66 -10.67 34.02 38.23
C MET A 66 -11.10 35.48 38.12
N ASN A 67 -10.26 36.31 37.53
CA ASN A 67 -10.60 37.67 37.19
C ASN A 67 -11.52 37.66 35.96
N GLY A 68 -12.76 38.11 36.16
CA GLY A 68 -13.78 38.07 35.11
C GLY A 68 -13.50 38.95 33.91
N ASN A 69 -12.66 40.00 34.03
CA ASN A 69 -12.40 40.92 32.91
C ASN A 69 -11.16 40.54 32.09
N THR A 70 -10.14 39.95 32.74
CA THR A 70 -8.86 39.63 32.08
C THR A 70 -8.72 38.14 31.74
N GLY A 71 -9.55 37.27 32.33
CA GLY A 71 -9.45 35.82 32.14
C GLY A 71 -8.28 35.18 32.90
N GLU A 72 -7.65 35.92 33.81
CA GLU A 72 -6.53 35.45 34.63
C GLU A 72 -7.02 34.58 35.80
N LEU A 73 -6.39 33.43 35.98
CA LEU A 73 -6.65 32.49 37.08
C LEU A 73 -5.55 32.60 38.14
N PHE A 74 -5.93 32.90 39.37
CA PHE A 74 -5.03 33.06 40.52
C PHE A 74 -5.26 31.97 41.58
N LEU A 75 -4.22 31.70 42.38
CA LEU A 75 -4.35 30.99 43.65
C LEU A 75 -4.93 31.92 44.71
N ASP A 76 -6.04 31.53 45.34
CA ASP A 76 -6.67 32.26 46.44
C ASP A 76 -6.15 31.82 47.82
N LYS A 77 -5.45 30.68 47.86
CA LYS A 77 -4.80 30.10 49.05
C LYS A 77 -3.42 29.56 48.69
N THR A 78 -2.51 29.54 49.66
CA THR A 78 -1.26 28.76 49.59
C THR A 78 -1.57 27.26 49.64
N LEU A 79 -0.97 26.49 48.75
CA LEU A 79 -1.19 25.04 48.64
C LEU A 79 -0.29 24.27 49.63
N GLU A 80 -0.88 23.42 50.47
CA GLU A 80 -0.19 22.62 51.49
C GLU A 80 -0.27 21.11 51.18
N ASP A 81 0.62 20.30 51.76
CA ASP A 81 0.61 18.83 51.63
C ASP A 81 -0.74 18.22 52.07
N THR A 82 -1.40 18.84 53.05
CA THR A 82 -2.71 18.43 53.59
C THR A 82 -3.84 18.62 52.58
N ASP A 83 -3.75 19.63 51.71
CA ASP A 83 -4.71 19.88 50.64
C ASP A 83 -4.67 18.74 49.61
N LEU A 84 -3.48 18.22 49.29
CA LEU A 84 -3.30 17.06 48.41
C LEU A 84 -3.89 15.79 49.02
N ALA A 85 -3.70 15.57 50.32
CA ALA A 85 -4.27 14.43 51.03
C ALA A 85 -5.81 14.46 51.07
N SER A 86 -6.41 15.66 51.06
CA SER A 86 -7.87 15.84 51.10
C SER A 86 -8.62 15.44 49.81
N LEU A 87 -7.88 15.24 48.71
CA LEU A 87 -8.40 14.90 47.38
C LEU A 87 -8.50 13.38 47.10
N ASP A 88 -8.41 12.52 48.12
CA ASP A 88 -8.12 11.09 47.93
C ASP A 88 -9.35 10.19 47.65
N HIS A 89 -9.18 9.33 46.64
CA HIS A 89 -9.82 8.01 46.55
C HIS A 89 -9.20 7.07 45.49
N ASN A 90 -8.12 7.41 44.77
CA ASN A 90 -7.40 6.44 43.93
C ASN A 90 -5.95 6.86 43.61
N SER A 91 -5.05 5.88 43.66
CA SER A 91 -3.59 6.00 43.70
C SER A 91 -2.91 6.19 42.35
N TRP A 92 -2.49 7.42 41.99
CA TRP A 92 -1.46 7.71 40.96
C TRP A 92 -0.59 8.88 41.44
N LEU A 93 0.71 8.90 41.07
CA LEU A 93 1.71 9.88 41.56
C LEU A 93 1.49 11.35 41.10
N GLU A 94 0.48 11.65 40.29
CA GLU A 94 0.12 13.01 39.83
C GLU A 94 -1.41 13.18 39.88
N LYS A 95 -1.92 14.24 40.53
CA LYS A 95 -3.37 14.52 40.63
C LYS A 95 -3.78 15.60 39.63
N LYS A 96 -4.83 15.35 38.84
CA LYS A 96 -5.36 16.32 37.86
C LYS A 96 -6.58 17.03 38.40
N LEU A 97 -6.52 18.35 38.51
CA LEU A 97 -7.66 19.21 38.84
C LEU A 97 -8.29 19.70 37.54
N THR A 98 -9.61 19.63 37.43
CA THR A 98 -10.31 20.09 36.22
C THR A 98 -11.38 21.11 36.55
N PHE A 99 -11.43 22.16 35.74
CA PHE A 99 -12.43 23.23 35.78
C PHE A 99 -13.02 23.41 34.38
N GLN A 100 -14.22 23.99 34.35
CA GLN A 100 -14.78 24.54 33.12
C GLN A 100 -14.82 26.06 33.26
N VAL A 101 -14.62 26.78 32.17
CA VAL A 101 -14.76 28.23 32.10
C VAL A 101 -15.73 28.59 30.99
N MET A 102 -16.60 29.54 31.25
CA MET A 102 -17.46 30.15 30.25
C MET A 102 -17.08 31.61 30.05
N VAL A 103 -17.33 32.10 28.84
CA VAL A 103 -17.24 33.51 28.49
C VAL A 103 -18.63 34.00 28.11
N LEU A 104 -18.98 35.21 28.55
CA LEU A 104 -20.23 35.89 28.25
C LEU A 104 -19.94 37.32 27.83
N ASN A 105 -20.83 37.91 27.04
CA ASN A 105 -20.76 39.33 26.69
C ASN A 105 -21.34 40.16 27.86
N GLY A 106 -20.48 40.55 28.81
CA GLY A 106 -20.84 41.27 30.04
C GLY A 106 -21.27 40.40 31.24
N PHE A 107 -21.39 41.04 32.41
CA PHE A 107 -21.68 40.37 33.69
C PHE A 107 -23.17 40.00 33.87
N THR A 108 -23.47 38.72 34.11
CA THR A 108 -24.82 38.24 34.46
C THR A 108 -24.84 37.46 35.78
N LYS A 109 -25.75 37.82 36.71
CA LYS A 109 -25.78 37.29 38.09
C LYS A 109 -26.16 35.81 38.23
N ARG A 110 -26.69 35.16 37.19
CA ARG A 110 -27.07 33.73 37.17
C ARG A 110 -27.00 33.17 35.76
N SER A 111 -25.88 32.56 35.40
CA SER A 111 -25.76 31.76 34.17
C SER A 111 -25.49 30.30 34.55
N GLN A 112 -26.29 29.38 33.99
CA GLN A 112 -26.04 27.94 34.09
C GLN A 112 -24.94 27.57 33.12
N CYS A 113 -24.01 26.71 33.55
CA CYS A 113 -22.91 26.26 32.71
C CYS A 113 -23.42 25.39 31.57
N ILE A 114 -23.25 25.86 30.33
CA ILE A 114 -23.57 25.12 29.11
C ILE A 114 -22.28 24.42 28.66
N PRO A 115 -22.16 23.08 28.77
CA PRO A 115 -20.91 22.38 28.51
C PRO A 115 -20.40 22.53 27.06
N SER A 116 -21.28 22.76 26.08
CA SER A 116 -20.90 22.92 24.68
C SER A 116 -20.25 24.27 24.33
N LYS A 117 -20.34 25.28 25.21
CA LYS A 117 -19.73 26.60 25.02
C LYS A 117 -18.65 26.91 26.07
N ALA A 118 -18.21 25.91 26.82
CA ALA A 118 -17.21 26.06 27.88
C ALA A 118 -15.86 25.51 27.44
N ALA A 119 -14.77 26.22 27.78
CA ALA A 119 -13.42 25.67 27.69
C ALA A 119 -13.05 24.93 28.97
N LYS A 120 -12.16 23.94 28.86
CA LYS A 120 -11.68 23.15 29.98
C LYS A 120 -10.34 23.70 30.47
N ILE A 121 -10.14 23.77 31.78
CA ILE A 121 -8.85 24.04 32.40
C ILE A 121 -8.43 22.79 33.16
N THR A 122 -7.24 22.28 32.87
CA THR A 122 -6.65 21.10 33.53
C THR A 122 -5.35 21.50 34.21
N LEU A 123 -5.30 21.38 35.54
CA LEU A 123 -4.11 21.67 36.32
C LEU A 123 -3.50 20.37 36.83
N ASP A 124 -2.22 20.15 36.51
CA ASP A 124 -1.44 19.04 37.06
C ASP A 124 -0.89 19.48 38.43
N PHE A 125 -1.37 18.84 39.51
CA PHE A 125 -0.95 19.15 40.87
C PHE A 125 0.14 18.19 41.32
N VAL A 126 1.33 18.75 41.56
CA VAL A 126 2.57 18.00 41.87
C VAL A 126 2.90 18.12 43.35
N ASN A 127 3.14 16.97 43.98
CA ASN A 127 3.54 16.87 45.40
C ASN A 127 5.03 17.19 45.62
N ALA A 128 5.46 18.37 45.18
CA ALA A 128 6.81 18.88 45.35
C ALA A 128 6.78 20.40 45.33
N SER A 129 7.85 21.03 45.83
CA SER A 129 8.08 22.47 45.63
C SER A 129 8.50 22.77 44.19
N VAL A 130 8.33 24.02 43.77
CA VAL A 130 8.81 24.49 42.47
C VAL A 130 10.32 24.22 42.35
N PRO A 131 10.79 23.55 41.28
CA PRO A 131 12.21 23.26 41.09
C PRO A 131 13.06 24.53 41.08
N GLN A 132 14.28 24.45 41.60
CA GLN A 132 15.25 25.54 41.50
C GLN A 132 15.71 25.74 40.05
N CYS A 133 16.05 26.98 39.68
CA CYS A 133 16.46 27.33 38.31
C CYS A 133 17.65 26.55 37.74
N SER A 134 18.53 26.05 38.60
CA SER A 134 19.69 25.23 38.21
C SER A 134 19.32 23.81 37.80
N GLN A 135 18.14 23.33 38.21
CA GLN A 135 17.65 21.97 37.99
C GLN A 135 16.55 21.90 36.92
N MET A 136 16.11 23.06 36.40
CA MET A 136 14.99 23.14 35.46
C MET A 136 15.50 23.12 34.01
N ASP A 137 14.93 22.25 33.18
CA ASP A 137 15.22 22.25 31.74
C ASP A 137 14.69 23.55 31.10
N MET A 138 15.46 24.11 30.18
CA MET A 138 15.10 25.33 29.45
C MET A 138 13.82 25.13 28.63
N LYS A 139 13.55 23.89 28.18
CA LYS A 139 12.32 23.54 27.50
C LYS A 139 11.10 23.65 28.42
N ASP A 140 11.22 23.14 29.65
CA ASP A 140 10.16 23.19 30.66
C ASP A 140 9.92 24.60 31.21
N LEU A 141 10.94 25.46 31.16
CA LEU A 141 10.83 26.89 31.48
C LEU A 141 10.00 27.64 30.44
N CYS A 142 10.21 27.34 29.16
CA CYS A 142 9.58 28.06 28.04
C CYS A 142 8.19 27.53 27.70
N PHE A 143 7.98 26.21 27.70
CA PHE A 143 6.76 25.59 27.18
C PHE A 143 6.22 24.53 28.14
N PRO A 144 4.90 24.29 28.15
CA PRO A 144 4.34 23.19 28.93
C PRO A 144 4.78 21.83 28.36
N PRO A 145 4.93 20.78 29.20
CA PRO A 145 5.40 19.46 28.78
C PRO A 145 4.41 18.71 27.88
N ARG A 146 3.12 19.10 27.90
CA ARG A 146 2.07 18.63 26.99
C ARG A 146 1.33 19.85 26.44
N ASP A 147 1.37 20.03 25.13
CA ASP A 147 0.54 21.01 24.44
C ASP A 147 -0.75 20.30 24.03
N ALA A 148 -1.85 20.53 24.75
CA ALA A 148 -3.02 19.64 24.69
C ALA A 148 -4.10 20.06 23.69
N SER A 149 -4.11 21.31 23.22
CA SER A 149 -5.02 21.71 22.14
C SER A 149 -4.40 22.72 21.20
N SER A 150 -4.50 22.42 19.90
CA SER A 150 -4.24 23.39 18.86
C SER A 150 -5.32 24.46 18.86
N PRO A 151 -4.95 25.75 18.77
CA PRO A 151 -5.91 26.84 18.67
C PRO A 151 -6.66 26.79 17.33
N HIS A 152 -7.89 27.32 17.36
CA HIS A 152 -8.73 27.52 16.19
C HIS A 152 -9.20 28.98 16.14
N ILE A 153 -9.37 29.49 14.93
CA ILE A 153 -9.84 30.85 14.64
C ILE A 153 -10.93 30.71 13.59
N MET A 154 -12.12 31.25 13.87
CA MET A 154 -13.18 31.38 12.87
C MET A 154 -12.75 32.37 11.79
N GLU A 155 -12.95 32.03 10.52
CA GLU A 155 -12.63 32.92 9.42
C GLU A 155 -13.53 34.16 9.36
N ASN A 156 -13.12 35.17 8.59
CA ASN A 156 -13.84 36.42 8.38
C ASN A 156 -14.19 37.18 9.68
N ARG A 157 -13.53 36.85 10.80
CA ARG A 157 -13.69 37.48 12.12
C ARG A 157 -12.59 38.47 12.47
N PHE A 158 -12.84 39.26 13.52
CA PHE A 158 -11.91 40.30 13.97
C PHE A 158 -10.59 39.73 14.52
N PRO A 159 -9.45 40.38 14.23
CA PRO A 159 -8.17 39.99 14.78
C PRO A 159 -8.09 40.24 16.30
N GLY A 160 -7.26 39.47 17.01
CA GLY A 160 -7.15 39.58 18.46
C GLY A 160 -6.11 38.66 19.11
N THR A 161 -5.94 38.83 20.43
CA THR A 161 -5.10 37.99 21.28
C THR A 161 -5.78 36.64 21.54
N PHE A 162 -5.08 35.52 21.32
CA PHE A 162 -5.70 34.21 21.47
C PHE A 162 -4.91 33.21 22.32
N ARG A 163 -3.66 33.52 22.68
CA ARG A 163 -2.83 32.62 23.47
C ARG A 163 -1.72 33.33 24.24
N GLN A 164 -1.57 33.01 25.52
CA GLN A 164 -0.42 33.39 26.34
C GLN A 164 0.72 32.37 26.12
N LEU A 165 1.92 32.84 25.78
CA LEU A 165 3.09 31.97 25.53
C LEU A 165 3.93 31.73 26.79
N ARG A 166 3.90 32.67 27.75
CA ARG A 166 4.71 32.58 28.96
C ARG A 166 4.03 31.75 30.03
N ARG A 167 4.79 30.83 30.66
CA ARG A 167 4.33 30.08 31.84
C ARG A 167 4.23 30.99 33.07
N LEU A 168 3.02 31.36 33.45
CA LEU A 168 2.79 32.37 34.49
C LEU A 168 3.18 31.86 35.88
N THR A 169 3.03 30.55 36.16
CA THR A 169 3.49 29.93 37.42
C THR A 169 5.01 29.94 37.61
N ARG A 170 5.78 30.23 36.54
CA ARG A 170 7.24 30.33 36.56
C ARG A 170 7.75 31.77 36.63
N LEU A 171 6.84 32.75 36.68
CA LEU A 171 7.20 34.15 36.85
C LEU A 171 8.00 34.34 38.15
N GLY A 172 9.17 34.94 38.04
CA GLY A 172 10.02 35.23 39.19
C GLY A 172 10.79 34.04 39.78
N VAL A 173 10.61 32.80 39.29
CA VAL A 173 11.40 31.64 39.73
C VAL A 173 12.87 31.86 39.41
N CYS A 174 13.16 32.36 38.20
CA CYS A 174 14.51 32.66 37.71
C CYS A 174 14.70 34.16 37.44
N PRO A 175 14.97 34.97 38.48
CA PRO A 175 15.05 36.43 38.36
C PRO A 175 16.21 36.91 37.49
N ASN A 176 17.26 36.08 37.31
CA ASN A 176 18.44 36.42 36.52
C ASN A 176 18.28 36.11 35.01
N TYR A 177 17.12 35.58 34.59
CA TYR A 177 16.87 35.23 33.18
C TYR A 177 15.89 36.22 32.56
N THR A 178 16.23 36.72 31.37
CA THR A 178 15.29 37.47 30.53
C THR A 178 14.72 36.54 29.47
N ILE A 179 13.39 36.42 29.42
CA ILE A 179 12.68 35.51 28.50
C ILE A 179 11.84 36.35 27.55
N SER A 180 12.03 36.17 26.24
CA SER A 180 11.23 36.80 25.19
C SER A 180 10.77 35.77 24.17
N TYR A 181 9.63 36.01 23.54
CA TYR A 181 9.06 35.13 22.53
C TYR A 181 8.99 35.82 21.17
N SER A 182 9.14 35.05 20.10
CA SER A 182 8.90 35.50 18.72
C SER A 182 8.24 34.38 17.92
N VAL A 183 7.50 34.76 16.89
CA VAL A 183 6.90 33.83 15.93
C VAL A 183 7.67 33.89 14.61
N GLU A 184 8.07 32.74 14.10
CA GLU A 184 8.65 32.54 12.76
C GLU A 184 7.65 31.71 11.94
N SER A 185 7.44 32.05 10.66
CA SER A 185 6.63 31.23 9.74
C SER A 185 7.33 31.13 8.38
N GLU A 186 7.15 30.01 7.69
CA GLU A 186 7.72 29.78 6.35
C GLU A 186 6.99 30.58 5.27
N ILE A 187 5.75 30.98 5.52
CA ILE A 187 4.88 31.78 4.64
C ILE A 187 4.56 33.08 5.37
N SER A 188 4.31 34.16 4.62
CA SER A 188 3.79 35.39 5.22
C SER A 188 2.49 35.07 5.95
N ALA A 189 2.49 35.18 7.27
CA ALA A 189 1.38 34.80 8.12
C ALA A 189 1.03 35.98 9.05
N PRO A 190 -0.26 36.33 9.22
CA PRO A 190 -0.68 37.52 9.96
C PRO A 190 -0.63 37.29 11.48
N PHE A 191 0.48 36.78 12.01
CA PHE A 191 0.66 36.51 13.44
C PHE A 191 1.83 37.30 14.01
N ALA A 192 1.65 37.84 15.20
CA ALA A 192 2.68 38.58 15.93
C ALA A 192 2.68 38.20 17.41
N VAL A 193 3.79 38.47 18.09
CA VAL A 193 3.90 38.36 19.54
C VAL A 193 3.98 39.77 20.12
N ASP A 194 3.13 40.09 21.08
CA ASP A 194 3.22 41.35 21.83
C ASP A 194 4.48 41.33 22.72
N GLY A 195 5.34 42.33 22.55
CA GLY A 195 6.61 42.42 23.28
C GLY A 195 6.45 42.69 24.79
N ASN A 196 5.31 43.22 25.22
CA ASN A 196 5.05 43.57 26.62
C ASN A 196 4.31 42.44 27.36
N THR A 197 3.26 41.88 26.75
CA THR A 197 2.40 40.86 27.40
C THR A 197 2.82 39.43 27.07
N THR A 198 3.71 39.24 26.07
CA THR A 198 4.12 37.93 25.53
C THR A 198 2.96 37.09 25.00
N GLU A 199 1.87 37.75 24.60
CA GLU A 199 0.69 37.13 23.99
C GLU A 199 0.87 36.98 22.48
N LEU A 200 0.35 35.88 21.93
CA LEU A 200 0.25 35.63 20.51
C LEU A 200 -1.05 36.24 19.97
N VAL A 201 -0.91 37.05 18.93
CA VAL A 201 -1.96 37.88 18.34
C VAL A 201 -2.09 37.55 16.86
N VAL A 202 -3.32 37.37 16.40
CA VAL A 202 -3.62 37.42 14.97
C VAL A 202 -3.88 38.88 14.60
N THR A 203 -3.24 39.36 13.54
CA THR A 203 -3.13 40.80 13.19
C THR A 203 -4.09 41.23 12.08
N ALA A 204 -4.66 40.27 11.34
CA ALA A 204 -5.66 40.50 10.30
C ALA A 204 -6.67 39.35 10.30
N PRO A 205 -7.91 39.57 9.81
CA PRO A 205 -8.87 38.50 9.57
C PRO A 205 -8.27 37.37 8.72
N LEU A 206 -8.67 36.14 9.00
CA LEU A 206 -8.24 34.96 8.25
C LEU A 206 -9.38 34.48 7.35
N ASP A 207 -9.02 33.82 6.27
CA ASP A 207 -9.90 33.18 5.30
C ASP A 207 -9.39 31.74 5.09
N ARG A 208 -10.28 30.75 5.25
CA ARG A 208 -9.94 29.33 5.17
C ARG A 208 -9.76 28.89 3.72
N GLU A 209 -10.54 29.43 2.78
CA GLU A 209 -10.43 29.23 1.33
C GLU A 209 -9.04 29.63 0.82
N GLU A 210 -8.36 30.55 1.51
CA GLU A 210 -6.95 30.85 1.28
C GLU A 210 -6.00 29.85 1.97
N VAL A 211 -6.13 29.68 3.30
CA VAL A 211 -5.23 28.83 4.09
C VAL A 211 -5.96 28.15 5.26
N GLU A 212 -6.16 26.82 5.16
CA GLU A 212 -6.85 26.03 6.20
C GLU A 212 -6.07 25.87 7.52
N CYS A 213 -4.73 25.98 7.47
CA CYS A 213 -3.89 25.74 8.63
C CYS A 213 -2.55 26.48 8.55
N TYR A 214 -2.28 27.30 9.55
CA TYR A 214 -1.01 28.02 9.70
C TYR A 214 -0.09 27.27 10.65
N ARG A 215 1.07 26.84 10.14
CA ARG A 215 2.13 26.24 10.95
C ARG A 215 3.11 27.30 11.41
N LEU A 216 3.06 27.62 12.71
CA LEU A 216 3.89 28.64 13.33
C LEU A 216 5.04 27.99 14.09
N LEU A 217 6.23 28.58 14.01
CA LEU A 217 7.38 28.19 14.80
C LEU A 217 7.57 29.22 15.92
N ILE A 218 7.19 28.86 17.13
CA ILE A 218 7.34 29.71 18.31
C ILE A 218 8.75 29.55 18.86
N VAL A 219 9.45 30.67 19.01
CA VAL A 219 10.83 30.73 19.49
C VAL A 219 10.87 31.44 20.84
N CYS A 220 11.20 30.69 21.89
CA CYS A 220 11.51 31.22 23.21
C CYS A 220 13.01 31.52 23.27
N THR A 221 13.36 32.77 23.55
CA THR A 221 14.74 33.22 23.73
C THR A 221 14.99 33.49 25.21
N VAL A 222 15.85 32.68 25.83
CA VAL A 222 16.28 32.83 27.22
C VAL A 222 17.68 33.42 27.24
N ARG A 223 17.82 34.61 27.83
CA ARG A 223 19.08 35.32 27.97
C ARG A 223 19.55 35.26 29.43
N ARG A 224 20.77 34.77 29.63
CA ARG A 224 21.49 34.78 30.90
C ARG A 224 22.85 35.44 30.68
N GLU A 225 23.06 36.62 31.27
CA GLU A 225 24.30 37.39 31.12
C GLU A 225 24.70 37.56 29.62
N THR A 226 25.70 36.79 29.16
CA THR A 226 26.21 36.77 27.77
C THR A 226 25.75 35.58 26.92
N VAL A 227 25.08 34.59 27.51
CA VAL A 227 24.62 33.38 26.82
C VAL A 227 23.14 33.55 26.40
N ILE A 228 22.87 33.36 25.11
CA ILE A 228 21.53 33.39 24.53
C ILE A 228 21.17 31.97 24.09
N THR A 229 20.14 31.40 24.71
CA THR A 229 19.60 30.08 24.36
C THR A 229 18.25 30.26 23.67
N LYS A 230 18.06 29.61 22.52
CA LYS A 230 16.79 29.61 21.79
C LYS A 230 16.16 28.22 21.85
N VAL A 231 14.93 28.14 22.36
CA VAL A 231 14.11 26.93 22.38
C VAL A 231 12.97 27.13 21.39
N LYS A 232 12.74 26.16 20.51
CA LYS A 232 11.69 26.25 19.47
C LYS A 232 10.61 25.19 19.68
N THR A 233 9.35 25.54 19.40
CA THR A 233 8.22 24.60 19.33
C THR A 233 7.32 24.95 18.14
N SER A 234 6.71 23.94 17.52
CA SER A 234 5.72 24.13 16.45
C SER A 234 4.33 24.29 17.05
N LEU A 235 3.55 25.23 16.51
CA LEU A 235 2.16 25.48 16.85
C LEU A 235 1.32 25.54 15.57
N ASP A 236 0.38 24.61 15.43
CA ASP A 236 -0.56 24.60 14.31
C ASP A 236 -1.83 25.37 14.72
N VAL A 237 -2.17 26.42 13.97
CA VAL A 237 -3.41 27.20 14.13
C VAL A 237 -4.37 26.81 13.00
N PHE A 238 -5.56 26.33 13.35
CA PHE A 238 -6.59 25.94 12.39
C PHE A 238 -7.56 27.09 12.12
N VAL A 239 -7.99 27.24 10.87
CA VAL A 239 -9.06 28.17 10.50
C VAL A 239 -10.34 27.37 10.34
N ASP A 240 -11.37 27.74 11.10
CA ASP A 240 -12.69 27.13 11.07
C ASP A 240 -13.58 27.85 10.06
N ASP A 241 -14.33 27.04 9.30
CA ASP A 241 -15.13 27.40 8.12
C ASP A 241 -16.50 28.02 8.47
N GLU A 242 -16.95 28.94 7.63
CA GLU A 242 -18.31 29.48 7.57
C GLU A 242 -18.94 29.17 6.19
N ASP A 243 -20.27 29.16 6.11
CA ASP A 243 -20.98 28.91 4.84
C ASP A 243 -21.07 30.22 4.04
N ASP A 244 -19.99 30.58 3.36
CA ASP A 244 -19.85 31.84 2.63
C ASP A 244 -19.61 31.66 1.12
N ASN A 245 -19.54 30.41 0.62
CA ASN A 245 -19.46 30.10 -0.80
C ASN A 245 -20.72 29.41 -1.34
N ALA A 246 -21.16 29.82 -2.52
CA ALA A 246 -22.25 29.14 -3.20
C ALA A 246 -21.74 27.87 -3.91
N PRO A 247 -22.57 26.81 -4.02
CA PRO A 247 -22.25 25.64 -4.81
C PRO A 247 -22.14 25.98 -6.30
N TYR A 248 -21.21 25.33 -7.00
CA TYR A 248 -20.90 25.57 -8.40
C TYR A 248 -20.65 24.27 -9.18
N VAL A 249 -20.67 24.35 -10.51
CA VAL A 249 -20.34 23.23 -11.41
C VAL A 249 -19.12 23.60 -12.23
N ASN A 250 -18.16 22.70 -12.31
CA ASN A 250 -17.00 22.86 -13.16
C ASN A 250 -17.31 22.29 -14.56
N GLY A 251 -17.48 23.17 -15.56
CA GLY A 251 -17.80 22.78 -16.94
C GLY A 251 -19.30 22.84 -17.24
N THR A 252 -19.85 21.80 -17.87
CA THR A 252 -21.27 21.76 -18.28
C THR A 252 -22.12 21.06 -17.22
N GLY A 253 -23.17 21.72 -16.74
CA GLY A 253 -24.20 21.12 -15.85
C GLY A 253 -25.09 20.08 -16.52
N SER A 254 -24.66 19.51 -17.64
CA SER A 254 -25.42 18.52 -18.41
C SER A 254 -24.55 17.35 -18.86
N THR A 255 -25.12 16.15 -18.89
CA THR A 255 -24.45 14.94 -19.38
C THR A 255 -25.37 14.11 -20.27
N ASP A 256 -24.80 13.52 -21.32
CA ASP A 256 -25.50 12.62 -22.24
C ASP A 256 -25.34 11.16 -21.78
N VAL A 257 -26.46 10.46 -21.68
CA VAL A 257 -26.54 9.08 -21.19
C VAL A 257 -27.21 8.21 -22.22
N ILE A 258 -26.52 7.16 -22.67
CA ILE A 258 -27.07 6.18 -23.61
C ILE A 258 -27.31 4.86 -22.89
N ILE A 259 -28.56 4.40 -22.87
CA ILE A 259 -28.96 3.11 -22.29
C ILE A 259 -29.31 2.16 -23.44
N SER A 260 -28.46 1.15 -23.65
CA SER A 260 -28.62 0.14 -24.71
C SER A 260 -28.77 -1.26 -24.11
N PHE A 261 -27.67 -1.96 -23.85
CA PHE A 261 -27.66 -3.38 -23.46
C PHE A 261 -27.76 -3.61 -21.96
N ASN A 262 -27.23 -2.69 -21.13
CA ASN A 262 -27.42 -2.74 -19.69
C ASN A 262 -28.75 -2.09 -19.31
N ARG A 263 -29.71 -2.93 -18.92
CA ARG A 263 -31.10 -2.56 -18.62
C ARG A 263 -31.51 -3.00 -17.21
N THR A 264 -30.54 -3.30 -16.35
CA THR A 264 -30.78 -3.87 -15.02
C THR A 264 -31.20 -2.81 -14.00
N LYS A 265 -32.17 -3.16 -13.15
CA LYS A 265 -32.53 -2.38 -11.97
C LYS A 265 -31.29 -2.18 -11.08
N GLY A 266 -31.02 -0.93 -10.73
CA GLY A 266 -29.87 -0.51 -9.92
C GLY A 266 -28.63 -0.17 -10.74
N ALA A 267 -28.65 -0.35 -12.07
CA ALA A 267 -27.57 0.13 -12.93
C ALA A 267 -27.46 1.65 -12.86
N THR A 268 -26.23 2.15 -12.83
CA THR A 268 -25.87 3.57 -12.67
C THR A 268 -25.30 4.09 -13.99
N PHE A 269 -25.68 5.32 -14.36
CA PHE A 269 -25.31 5.93 -15.63
C PHE A 269 -25.06 7.43 -15.47
N GLY A 270 -24.09 7.95 -16.21
CA GLY A 270 -23.70 9.35 -16.14
C GLY A 270 -23.16 9.75 -14.76
N ALA A 271 -22.37 10.82 -14.74
CA ALA A 271 -21.90 11.43 -13.50
C ALA A 271 -21.85 12.94 -13.70
N LEU A 272 -22.45 13.66 -12.76
CA LEU A 272 -22.37 15.12 -12.66
C LEU A 272 -21.85 15.49 -11.28
N PHE A 273 -20.97 16.49 -11.23
CA PHE A 273 -20.33 16.91 -10.00
C PHE A 273 -20.74 18.33 -9.65
N VAL A 274 -21.21 18.52 -8.42
CA VAL A 274 -21.41 19.83 -7.81
C VAL A 274 -20.31 20.02 -6.78
N PHE A 275 -19.62 21.14 -6.89
CA PHE A 275 -18.53 21.52 -6.01
C PHE A 275 -19.04 22.62 -5.09
N ASP A 276 -18.54 22.62 -3.87
CA ASP A 276 -18.78 23.68 -2.91
C ASP A 276 -17.47 23.90 -2.15
N ARG A 277 -17.04 25.16 -2.05
CA ARG A 277 -15.74 25.44 -1.41
C ARG A 277 -15.81 25.17 0.07
N ASP A 278 -16.99 25.37 0.66
CA ASP A 278 -17.24 25.14 2.07
C ASP A 278 -17.19 23.65 2.43
N LEU A 279 -16.98 23.37 3.70
CA LEU A 279 -16.92 22.02 4.25
C LEU A 279 -18.29 21.61 4.79
N THR A 280 -18.83 20.52 4.24
CA THR A 280 -20.03 19.88 4.80
C THR A 280 -19.65 18.97 5.98
N THR A 281 -20.15 19.28 7.18
CA THR A 281 -19.86 18.49 8.39
C THR A 281 -20.48 17.09 8.34
N ILE A 282 -19.65 16.04 8.28
CA ILE A 282 -20.09 14.63 8.27
C ILE A 282 -20.76 14.22 9.61
N PHE A 283 -20.49 14.97 10.69
CA PHE A 283 -21.05 14.72 12.02
C PHE A 283 -21.37 16.02 12.75
N PRO A 284 -22.54 16.14 13.41
CA PRO A 284 -23.64 15.16 13.46
C PRO A 284 -24.39 15.06 12.11
N LYS A 285 -24.78 13.83 11.72
CA LYS A 285 -25.39 13.53 10.41
C LYS A 285 -26.65 14.37 10.11
N ASP A 286 -27.38 14.77 11.15
CA ASP A 286 -28.61 15.56 11.01
C ASP A 286 -28.36 16.97 10.45
N GLN A 287 -27.14 17.50 10.55
CA GLN A 287 -26.78 18.81 10.01
C GLN A 287 -26.35 18.74 8.54
N SER A 288 -25.61 17.69 8.13
CA SER A 288 -25.18 17.52 6.72
C SER A 288 -26.30 17.13 5.76
N HIS A 289 -27.30 16.37 6.22
CA HIS A 289 -28.44 15.98 5.39
C HIS A 289 -29.44 17.13 5.17
N ASN A 290 -29.44 18.14 6.03
CA ASN A 290 -30.34 19.29 5.94
C ASN A 290 -29.74 20.50 5.21
N ARG A 291 -28.44 20.45 4.86
CA ARG A 291 -27.76 21.51 4.11
C ARG A 291 -28.23 21.57 2.64
N TYR A 292 -28.16 20.45 1.92
CA TYR A 292 -28.56 20.42 0.51
C TYR A 292 -29.95 19.82 0.32
N VAL A 293 -30.84 20.59 -0.31
CA VAL A 293 -32.18 20.17 -0.70
C VAL A 293 -32.16 19.79 -2.18
N GLU A 294 -32.45 18.53 -2.46
CA GLU A 294 -32.33 17.95 -3.80
C GLU A 294 -33.73 17.64 -4.36
N THR A 295 -34.06 18.15 -5.55
CA THR A 295 -35.41 18.05 -6.14
C THR A 295 -35.37 17.65 -7.62
N LEU A 296 -36.06 16.57 -7.98
CA LEU A 296 -36.26 16.18 -9.38
C LEU A 296 -37.40 16.99 -10.02
N LEU A 297 -37.05 17.85 -10.98
CA LEU A 297 -37.96 18.74 -11.70
C LEU A 297 -38.51 18.04 -12.95
N ASN A 298 -39.26 16.95 -12.77
CA ASN A 298 -39.95 16.27 -13.87
C ASN A 298 -41.41 15.98 -13.54
N ASN A 299 -42.29 16.14 -14.54
CA ASN A 299 -43.72 15.87 -14.43
C ASN A 299 -44.14 14.53 -15.03
N ASP A 300 -43.26 13.87 -15.81
CA ASP A 300 -43.54 12.57 -16.41
C ASP A 300 -43.54 11.46 -15.33
N THR A 301 -44.67 10.77 -15.19
CA THR A 301 -44.84 9.66 -14.26
C THR A 301 -43.93 8.48 -14.61
N TRP A 302 -43.72 8.22 -15.91
CA TRP A 302 -42.85 7.15 -16.37
C TRP A 302 -41.40 7.41 -15.94
N VAL A 303 -40.92 8.66 -16.00
CA VAL A 303 -39.58 9.02 -15.54
C VAL A 303 -39.43 8.78 -14.03
N LYS A 304 -40.40 9.20 -13.21
CA LYS A 304 -40.36 9.01 -11.74
C LYS A 304 -40.37 7.54 -11.32
N GLU A 305 -41.04 6.69 -12.09
CA GLU A 305 -41.08 5.25 -11.86
C GLU A 305 -39.82 4.53 -12.36
N THR A 306 -39.13 5.11 -13.34
CA THR A 306 -38.02 4.46 -14.05
C THR A 306 -36.65 4.88 -13.55
N PHE A 307 -36.49 6.15 -13.19
CA PHE A 307 -35.21 6.75 -12.82
C PHE A 307 -35.19 7.25 -11.38
N ASP A 308 -34.02 7.17 -10.78
CA ASP A 308 -33.66 7.84 -9.53
C ASP A 308 -32.32 8.55 -9.72
N ILE A 309 -31.97 9.46 -8.81
CA ILE A 309 -30.63 10.05 -8.78
C ILE A 309 -30.00 9.72 -7.45
N LYS A 310 -28.84 9.07 -7.52
CA LYS A 310 -28.03 8.75 -6.36
C LYS A 310 -27.00 9.85 -6.17
N SER A 311 -27.06 10.51 -5.02
CA SER A 311 -26.05 11.48 -4.59
C SER A 311 -25.05 10.84 -3.63
N THR A 312 -23.76 11.14 -3.81
CA THR A 312 -22.68 10.75 -2.89
C THR A 312 -21.79 11.94 -2.59
N PHE A 313 -21.34 12.05 -1.34
CA PHE A 313 -20.54 13.18 -0.86
C PHE A 313 -19.09 12.75 -0.60
N ASN A 314 -18.14 13.57 -1.04
CA ASN A 314 -16.71 13.41 -0.78
C ASN A 314 -16.05 14.78 -0.56
N GLU A 315 -15.06 14.87 0.33
CA GLU A 315 -14.18 16.03 0.41
C GLU A 315 -12.95 15.81 -0.47
N ARG A 316 -12.55 16.83 -1.24
CA ARG A 316 -11.33 16.82 -2.06
C ARG A 316 -10.49 18.04 -1.75
N LYS A 317 -9.17 17.94 -1.93
CA LYS A 317 -8.30 19.12 -1.89
C LYS A 317 -8.28 19.74 -3.28
N SER A 318 -8.61 21.02 -3.37
CA SER A 318 -8.54 21.78 -4.62
C SER A 318 -7.12 21.71 -5.20
N PRO A 319 -6.97 21.51 -6.53
CA PRO A 319 -5.68 21.49 -7.19
C PRO A 319 -4.95 22.85 -7.12
N TYR A 320 -5.66 23.94 -6.84
CA TYR A 320 -5.13 25.27 -6.61
C TYR A 320 -5.24 25.60 -5.11
N GLY A 321 -4.12 25.75 -4.41
CA GLY A 321 -4.10 26.17 -2.99
C GLY A 321 -4.14 25.04 -1.96
N GLY A 322 -4.49 23.80 -2.33
CA GLY A 322 -4.44 22.65 -1.41
C GLY A 322 -5.46 22.68 -0.26
N VAL A 323 -6.40 23.64 -0.32
CA VAL A 323 -7.54 23.79 0.59
C VAL A 323 -8.60 22.74 0.25
N ARG A 324 -9.27 22.22 1.28
CA ARG A 324 -10.34 21.23 1.12
C ARG A 324 -11.63 21.91 0.67
N GLU A 325 -12.32 21.26 -0.25
CA GLU A 325 -13.64 21.60 -0.77
C GLU A 325 -14.55 20.37 -0.74
N SER A 326 -15.85 20.60 -0.67
CA SER A 326 -16.91 19.59 -0.73
C SER A 326 -17.27 19.26 -2.17
N VAL A 327 -17.41 17.98 -2.50
CA VAL A 327 -17.81 17.51 -3.83
C VAL A 327 -18.94 16.50 -3.73
N ARG A 328 -20.04 16.77 -4.43
CA ARG A 328 -21.19 15.88 -4.55
C ARG A 328 -21.27 15.30 -5.95
N ASP A 329 -21.27 13.97 -6.03
CA ASP A 329 -21.44 13.20 -7.27
C ASP A 329 -22.88 12.72 -7.39
N TYR A 330 -23.51 13.07 -8.51
CA TYR A 330 -24.88 12.73 -8.89
C TYR A 330 -24.87 11.77 -10.07
N GLN A 331 -25.40 10.57 -9.85
CA GLN A 331 -25.48 9.51 -10.86
C GLN A 331 -26.93 9.11 -11.10
N LEU A 332 -27.30 8.90 -12.37
CA LEU A 332 -28.63 8.42 -12.74
C LEU A 332 -28.73 6.91 -12.46
N VAL A 333 -29.83 6.45 -11.88
CA VAL A 333 -30.02 5.05 -11.50
C VAL A 333 -31.34 4.52 -12.06
N LEU A 334 -31.34 3.28 -12.57
CA LEU A 334 -32.58 2.59 -12.98
C LEU A 334 -33.31 1.99 -11.77
N LYS A 335 -34.60 2.29 -11.62
CA LYS A 335 -35.48 1.74 -10.56
C LYS A 335 -36.12 0.40 -10.90
N LYS A 336 -36.16 0.06 -12.19
CA LYS A 336 -36.74 -1.19 -12.73
C LYS A 336 -35.97 -1.66 -13.95
N ASN A 337 -36.12 -2.94 -14.31
CA ASN A 337 -35.57 -3.46 -15.56
C ASN A 337 -36.31 -2.86 -16.75
N LEU A 338 -35.58 -2.52 -17.82
CA LEU A 338 -36.16 -1.95 -19.04
C LEU A 338 -36.42 -3.02 -20.10
N CYS A 339 -37.52 -2.87 -20.83
CA CYS A 339 -37.92 -3.74 -21.94
C CYS A 339 -37.02 -3.51 -23.16
N VAL A 340 -36.65 -4.57 -23.91
CA VAL A 340 -35.76 -4.47 -25.08
C VAL A 340 -36.33 -3.61 -26.22
N THR A 341 -37.66 -3.49 -26.32
CA THR A 341 -38.36 -2.66 -27.31
C THR A 341 -38.41 -1.18 -26.97
N GLU A 342 -37.99 -0.78 -25.76
CA GLU A 342 -38.07 0.61 -25.33
C GLU A 342 -37.12 1.50 -26.15
N ASN A 343 -37.69 2.51 -26.80
CA ASN A 343 -36.98 3.49 -27.63
C ASN A 343 -37.50 4.89 -27.31
N ARG A 344 -36.77 5.64 -26.47
CA ARG A 344 -37.19 6.97 -26.01
C ARG A 344 -35.97 7.84 -25.74
N SER A 345 -36.14 9.15 -25.87
CA SER A 345 -35.18 10.13 -25.36
C SER A 345 -35.89 11.07 -24.39
N VAL A 346 -35.33 11.28 -23.21
CA VAL A 346 -35.91 12.09 -22.13
C VAL A 346 -34.86 12.99 -21.51
N TYR A 347 -35.30 14.17 -21.06
CA TYR A 347 -34.47 15.12 -20.31
C TYR A 347 -34.88 15.07 -18.84
N LEU A 348 -33.90 14.93 -17.95
CA LEU A 348 -34.13 14.98 -16.51
C LEU A 348 -33.41 16.18 -15.92
N ASP A 349 -34.18 17.15 -15.43
CA ASP A 349 -33.67 18.31 -14.72
C ASP A 349 -33.72 18.04 -13.21
N TYR A 350 -32.59 18.27 -12.53
CA TYR A 350 -32.41 18.01 -11.12
C TYR A 350 -31.82 19.24 -10.45
N GLN A 351 -32.54 19.78 -9.47
CA GLN A 351 -32.15 20.98 -8.76
C GLN A 351 -31.49 20.62 -7.43
N VAL A 352 -30.34 21.24 -7.17
CA VAL A 352 -29.60 21.14 -5.90
C VAL A 352 -29.56 22.52 -5.29
N ASN A 353 -30.09 22.68 -4.08
CA ASN A 353 -30.11 23.95 -3.36
C ASN A 353 -29.36 23.83 -2.03
N ASP A 354 -28.35 24.67 -1.81
CA ASP A 354 -27.77 24.87 -0.48
C ASP A 354 -28.71 25.78 0.33
N ALA A 355 -29.27 25.22 1.41
CA ALA A 355 -30.20 25.91 2.29
C ALA A 355 -29.53 26.69 3.43
N THR A 356 -28.24 26.48 3.69
CA THR A 356 -27.49 27.20 4.73
C THR A 356 -26.71 28.39 4.18
N TYR A 357 -26.44 28.41 2.88
CA TYR A 357 -25.85 29.57 2.20
C TYR A 357 -26.76 30.82 2.30
N PRO A 358 -26.25 31.96 2.80
CA PRO A 358 -27.06 33.16 3.04
C PRO A 358 -27.34 34.00 1.78
N GLY A 359 -26.63 33.75 0.68
CA GLY A 359 -26.76 34.50 -0.58
C GLY A 359 -27.91 34.02 -1.48
N LEU A 360 -28.16 34.76 -2.57
CA LEU A 360 -29.25 34.46 -3.51
C LEU A 360 -28.92 33.34 -4.51
N ASP A 361 -27.64 33.01 -4.69
CA ASP A 361 -27.13 32.11 -5.73
C ASP A 361 -26.86 30.67 -5.23
N GLY A 362 -27.53 30.23 -4.16
CA GLY A 362 -27.33 28.91 -3.54
C GLY A 362 -27.83 27.70 -4.35
N THR A 363 -28.33 27.90 -5.57
CA THR A 363 -28.97 26.84 -6.39
C THR A 363 -28.20 26.48 -7.64
N VAL A 364 -28.07 25.19 -7.91
CA VAL A 364 -27.47 24.61 -9.12
C VAL A 364 -28.49 23.72 -9.83
N LEU A 365 -28.53 23.81 -11.17
CA LEU A 365 -29.35 22.95 -12.01
C LEU A 365 -28.49 21.94 -12.77
N LEU A 366 -28.82 20.65 -12.65
CA LEU A 366 -28.20 19.54 -13.34
C LEU A 366 -29.16 18.95 -14.38
N ARG A 367 -28.64 18.52 -15.53
CA ARG A 367 -29.44 17.94 -16.62
C ARG A 367 -28.87 16.61 -17.14
N PHE A 368 -29.69 15.57 -17.15
CA PHE A 368 -29.35 14.30 -17.80
C PHE A 368 -30.14 14.16 -19.10
N ASN A 369 -29.43 14.06 -20.22
CA ASN A 369 -30.00 13.80 -21.53
C ASN A 369 -29.95 12.30 -21.79
N VAL A 370 -31.05 11.59 -21.52
CA VAL A 370 -31.07 10.14 -21.56
C VAL A 370 -31.67 9.65 -22.87
N THR A 371 -30.93 8.85 -23.62
CA THR A 371 -31.38 8.17 -24.84
C THR A 371 -31.38 6.66 -24.61
N ILE A 372 -32.55 6.05 -24.73
CA ILE A 372 -32.76 4.60 -24.61
C ILE A 372 -32.93 4.04 -26.02
N LEU A 373 -32.01 3.15 -26.42
CA LEU A 373 -31.98 2.56 -27.76
C LEU A 373 -32.51 1.13 -27.73
N PRO A 374 -33.46 0.74 -28.62
CA PRO A 374 -34.02 -0.60 -28.63
C PRO A 374 -32.95 -1.64 -28.98
N VAL A 375 -33.07 -2.83 -28.42
CA VAL A 375 -32.16 -3.96 -28.68
C VAL A 375 -32.83 -4.93 -29.64
N ILE A 376 -32.16 -5.24 -30.75
CA ILE A 376 -32.67 -6.15 -31.78
C ILE A 376 -32.01 -7.52 -31.61
N ILE A 377 -32.80 -8.54 -31.29
CA ILE A 377 -32.34 -9.92 -31.19
C ILE A 377 -32.20 -10.50 -32.60
N HIS A 378 -30.96 -10.80 -33.02
CA HIS A 378 -30.67 -11.42 -34.31
C HIS A 378 -29.31 -12.13 -34.32
N PHE A 379 -29.08 -12.98 -35.30
CA PHE A 379 -27.80 -13.66 -35.53
C PHE A 379 -26.99 -12.94 -36.61
N THR A 380 -25.67 -12.90 -36.45
CA THR A 380 -24.76 -12.32 -37.46
C THR A 380 -24.55 -13.26 -38.66
N ASN A 381 -24.48 -14.57 -38.41
CA ASN A 381 -24.28 -15.58 -39.43
C ASN A 381 -25.59 -16.31 -39.76
N ILE A 382 -25.79 -16.58 -41.05
CA ILE A 382 -26.94 -17.34 -41.56
C ILE A 382 -26.79 -18.84 -41.27
N THR A 383 -25.55 -19.34 -41.21
CA THR A 383 -25.24 -20.74 -40.93
C THR A 383 -23.99 -20.87 -40.06
N HIS A 384 -24.11 -21.58 -38.93
CA HIS A 384 -23.00 -21.95 -38.06
C HIS A 384 -22.58 -23.38 -38.33
N LYS A 385 -21.27 -23.65 -38.42
CA LYS A 385 -20.74 -24.99 -38.68
C LYS A 385 -19.96 -25.49 -37.47
N PHE A 386 -20.29 -26.70 -37.02
CA PHE A 386 -19.54 -27.40 -35.98
C PHE A 386 -19.16 -28.80 -36.47
N THR A 387 -18.10 -29.35 -35.90
CA THR A 387 -17.63 -30.70 -36.24
C THR A 387 -17.63 -31.55 -34.99
N VAL A 388 -18.15 -32.77 -35.10
CA VAL A 388 -18.25 -33.73 -33.99
C VAL A 388 -17.69 -35.06 -34.42
N SER A 389 -16.85 -35.66 -33.58
CA SER A 389 -16.35 -37.00 -33.84
C SER A 389 -17.45 -38.04 -33.66
N ARG A 390 -17.55 -39.01 -34.57
CA ARG A 390 -18.44 -40.18 -34.43
C ARG A 390 -18.11 -41.04 -33.20
N ARG A 391 -16.93 -40.84 -32.59
CA ARG A 391 -16.49 -41.52 -31.37
C ARG A 391 -16.92 -40.80 -30.08
N ALA A 392 -17.43 -39.58 -30.16
CA ALA A 392 -17.87 -38.80 -29.00
C ALA A 392 -18.93 -39.55 -28.18
N SER A 393 -18.92 -39.34 -26.86
CA SER A 393 -19.91 -39.92 -25.95
C SER A 393 -21.06 -38.94 -25.65
N VAL A 394 -22.10 -39.43 -24.97
CA VAL A 394 -23.15 -38.59 -24.40
C VAL A 394 -22.53 -37.50 -23.51
N TYR A 395 -23.11 -36.30 -23.55
CA TYR A 395 -22.69 -35.06 -22.88
C TYR A 395 -21.40 -34.42 -23.40
N ALA A 396 -20.80 -34.93 -24.47
CA ALA A 396 -19.65 -34.26 -25.08
C ALA A 396 -20.06 -32.88 -25.62
N LYS A 397 -19.32 -31.83 -25.23
CA LYS A 397 -19.55 -30.46 -25.68
C LYS A 397 -19.13 -30.31 -27.14
N VAL A 398 -20.00 -29.68 -27.94
CA VAL A 398 -19.80 -29.50 -29.39
C VAL A 398 -19.40 -28.05 -29.71
N GLY A 399 -20.09 -27.10 -29.10
CA GLY A 399 -19.86 -25.68 -29.34
C GLY A 399 -20.92 -24.81 -28.67
N SER A 400 -20.80 -23.49 -28.85
CA SER A 400 -21.71 -22.51 -28.29
C SER A 400 -22.33 -21.65 -29.38
N ILE A 401 -23.57 -21.20 -29.18
CA ILE A 401 -24.28 -20.28 -30.05
C ILE A 401 -24.81 -19.09 -29.26
N CYS A 402 -24.68 -17.89 -29.81
CA CYS A 402 -25.28 -16.70 -29.23
C CYS A 402 -25.73 -15.71 -30.30
N VAL A 403 -26.73 -14.90 -29.96
CA VAL A 403 -27.17 -13.74 -30.76
C VAL A 403 -26.16 -12.60 -30.71
N GLU A 404 -26.24 -11.65 -31.63
CA GLU A 404 -25.29 -10.53 -31.66
C GLU A 404 -25.30 -9.75 -30.32
N ASN A 405 -24.10 -9.40 -29.82
CA ASN A 405 -23.90 -8.68 -28.56
C ASN A 405 -24.40 -9.38 -27.29
N CYS A 406 -24.64 -10.70 -27.34
CA CYS A 406 -25.11 -11.51 -26.20
C CYS A 406 -24.34 -11.27 -24.89
N LEU A 407 -23.02 -11.05 -24.96
CA LEU A 407 -22.16 -10.82 -23.78
C LEU A 407 -22.43 -9.48 -23.07
N GLN A 408 -22.96 -8.48 -23.80
CA GLN A 408 -23.26 -7.15 -23.28
C GLN A 408 -24.63 -7.07 -22.60
N PHE A 409 -25.48 -8.09 -22.76
CA PHE A 409 -26.83 -8.08 -22.21
C PHE A 409 -26.80 -8.14 -20.69
N ASP A 410 -27.55 -7.26 -20.05
CA ASP A 410 -27.74 -7.25 -18.61
C ASP A 410 -29.17 -6.77 -18.31
N GLY A 411 -29.91 -7.54 -17.51
CA GLY A 411 -31.28 -7.20 -17.11
C GLY A 411 -32.41 -7.85 -17.92
N PHE A 412 -32.06 -8.66 -18.93
CA PHE A 412 -32.96 -9.54 -19.70
C PHE A 412 -32.20 -10.80 -20.17
N SER A 413 -32.92 -11.85 -20.56
CA SER A 413 -32.32 -13.14 -20.98
C SER A 413 -32.89 -13.64 -22.31
N VAL A 414 -32.10 -14.47 -23.01
CA VAL A 414 -32.46 -15.06 -24.30
C VAL A 414 -32.36 -16.57 -24.18
N THR A 415 -33.48 -17.24 -24.47
CA THR A 415 -33.58 -18.69 -24.45
C THR A 415 -33.28 -19.26 -25.83
N TYR A 416 -32.58 -20.40 -25.89
CA TYR A 416 -32.20 -21.05 -27.15
C TYR A 416 -32.83 -22.44 -27.22
N GLN A 417 -33.43 -22.76 -28.37
CA GLN A 417 -34.08 -24.04 -28.65
C GLN A 417 -33.61 -24.59 -30.00
N LEU A 418 -33.59 -25.91 -30.12
CA LEU A 418 -33.14 -26.62 -31.32
C LEU A 418 -34.34 -27.28 -31.99
N GLU A 419 -34.52 -27.01 -33.28
CA GLU A 419 -35.59 -27.54 -34.11
C GLU A 419 -35.03 -28.28 -35.33
N VAL A 420 -35.82 -29.23 -35.85
CA VAL A 420 -35.49 -29.99 -37.05
C VAL A 420 -36.12 -29.33 -38.29
N PRO A 421 -35.38 -29.13 -39.40
CA PRO A 421 -35.89 -28.43 -40.59
C PRO A 421 -37.10 -29.10 -41.26
N ASP A 422 -37.13 -30.43 -41.34
CA ASP A 422 -38.20 -31.21 -41.98
C ASP A 422 -38.80 -32.24 -41.02
N ARG A 423 -40.07 -32.04 -40.61
CA ARG A 423 -40.79 -32.96 -39.72
C ARG A 423 -41.51 -34.12 -40.45
N ASN A 424 -41.51 -34.11 -41.78
CA ASN A 424 -42.27 -35.06 -42.62
C ASN A 424 -41.41 -36.21 -43.22
N THR A 425 -40.18 -36.39 -42.75
CA THR A 425 -39.24 -37.43 -43.22
C THR A 425 -39.58 -38.80 -42.61
N SER A 426 -39.14 -39.90 -43.22
CA SER A 426 -39.30 -41.27 -42.67
C SER A 426 -38.67 -41.41 -41.28
N ALA A 427 -39.13 -42.39 -40.48
CA ALA A 427 -38.71 -42.56 -39.08
C ALA A 427 -37.19 -42.77 -38.90
N ASP A 428 -36.54 -43.43 -39.86
CA ASP A 428 -35.10 -43.75 -39.80
C ASP A 428 -34.19 -42.50 -39.83
N PRO A 429 -34.30 -41.55 -40.77
CA PRO A 429 -33.52 -40.29 -40.72
C PRO A 429 -33.95 -39.35 -39.60
N LEU A 430 -35.19 -39.46 -39.10
CA LEU A 430 -35.62 -38.66 -37.95
C LEU A 430 -34.86 -39.04 -36.67
N SER A 431 -34.49 -40.32 -36.53
CA SER A 431 -33.70 -40.82 -35.39
C SER A 431 -32.32 -40.16 -35.28
N CYS A 432 -31.73 -39.75 -36.41
CA CYS A 432 -30.44 -39.05 -36.46
C CYS A 432 -30.45 -37.71 -35.74
N TYR A 433 -31.57 -36.99 -35.74
CA TYR A 433 -31.68 -35.68 -35.10
C TYR A 433 -31.71 -35.75 -33.57
N SER A 434 -31.85 -36.94 -32.98
CA SER A 434 -31.70 -37.14 -31.53
C SER A 434 -30.24 -37.03 -31.05
N ALA A 435 -29.27 -36.99 -31.98
CA ALA A 435 -27.84 -36.99 -31.69
C ALA A 435 -27.38 -35.77 -30.89
N ILE A 436 -27.86 -34.57 -31.21
CA ILE A 436 -27.43 -33.29 -30.61
C ILE A 436 -28.60 -32.64 -29.87
N SER A 437 -28.30 -32.01 -28.74
CA SER A 437 -29.22 -31.19 -27.97
C SER A 437 -28.57 -29.85 -27.60
N ILE A 438 -29.39 -28.90 -27.14
CA ILE A 438 -28.95 -27.59 -26.69
C ILE A 438 -29.37 -27.38 -25.23
N THR A 439 -28.51 -26.73 -24.46
CA THR A 439 -28.85 -26.24 -23.12
C THR A 439 -28.45 -24.77 -22.98
N GLN A 440 -29.06 -24.06 -22.03
CA GLN A 440 -28.76 -22.65 -21.81
C GLN A 440 -27.64 -22.52 -20.81
N ALA A 441 -26.70 -21.61 -21.06
CA ALA A 441 -25.67 -21.28 -20.09
C ALA A 441 -26.28 -20.71 -18.80
N PRO A 442 -25.59 -20.79 -17.64
CA PRO A 442 -26.14 -20.34 -16.35
C PRO A 442 -26.52 -18.85 -16.30
N ASP A 443 -25.86 -18.01 -17.11
CA ASP A 443 -26.17 -16.58 -17.24
C ASP A 443 -27.35 -16.29 -18.19
N GLY A 444 -27.87 -17.30 -18.89
CA GLY A 444 -28.99 -17.18 -19.82
C GLY A 444 -28.70 -16.34 -21.06
N LYS A 445 -27.42 -16.11 -21.42
CA LYS A 445 -27.03 -15.24 -22.54
C LYS A 445 -26.79 -15.98 -23.86
N TRP A 446 -26.45 -17.27 -23.78
CA TRP A 446 -25.99 -18.09 -24.89
C TRP A 446 -26.35 -19.57 -24.68
N GLY A 447 -26.40 -20.32 -25.78
CA GLY A 447 -26.71 -21.75 -25.80
C GLY A 447 -25.47 -22.60 -26.01
N MET A 448 -25.42 -23.76 -25.36
CA MET A 448 -24.36 -24.76 -25.49
C MET A 448 -24.89 -26.04 -26.13
N LEU A 449 -24.25 -26.45 -27.21
CA LEU A 449 -24.55 -27.68 -27.95
C LEU A 449 -23.76 -28.84 -27.34
N TYR A 450 -24.44 -29.97 -27.14
CA TYR A 450 -23.84 -31.19 -26.61
C TYR A 450 -24.44 -32.44 -27.26
N VAL A 451 -23.69 -33.54 -27.20
CA VAL A 451 -24.13 -34.85 -27.69
C VAL A 451 -25.15 -35.46 -26.73
N ASN A 452 -26.34 -35.77 -27.22
CA ASN A 452 -27.43 -36.36 -26.44
C ASN A 452 -27.58 -37.87 -26.70
N ASN A 453 -27.44 -38.33 -27.95
CA ASN A 453 -27.55 -39.74 -28.30
C ASN A 453 -26.34 -40.21 -29.13
N THR A 454 -25.54 -41.11 -28.54
CA THR A 454 -24.33 -41.64 -29.19
C THR A 454 -24.65 -42.69 -30.26
N GLU A 455 -25.75 -43.42 -30.12
CA GLU A 455 -26.16 -44.43 -31.12
C GLU A 455 -26.56 -43.76 -32.44
N ALA A 456 -27.25 -42.62 -32.35
CA ALA A 456 -27.58 -41.80 -33.52
C ALA A 456 -26.33 -41.27 -34.25
N LEU A 457 -25.28 -40.85 -33.53
CA LEU A 457 -24.00 -40.41 -34.14
C LEU A 457 -23.26 -41.54 -34.87
N ARG A 458 -23.34 -42.76 -34.33
CA ARG A 458 -22.67 -43.95 -34.86
C ARG A 458 -23.45 -44.63 -35.97
N SER A 459 -24.75 -44.32 -36.11
CA SER A 459 -25.57 -44.93 -37.15
C SER A 459 -25.02 -44.61 -38.54
N PRO A 460 -24.83 -45.62 -39.40
CA PRO A 460 -24.34 -45.43 -40.75
C PRO A 460 -25.35 -44.72 -41.67
N SER A 461 -26.62 -44.66 -41.28
CA SER A 461 -27.65 -43.89 -41.99
C SER A 461 -27.56 -42.38 -41.75
N CYS A 462 -26.85 -41.95 -40.69
CA CYS A 462 -26.74 -40.54 -40.32
C CYS A 462 -25.51 -39.89 -40.97
N GLN A 463 -25.77 -38.92 -41.84
CA GLN A 463 -24.76 -38.04 -42.46
C GLN A 463 -24.66 -36.71 -41.69
N ASP A 464 -24.12 -35.67 -42.32
CA ASP A 464 -24.12 -34.31 -41.78
C ASP A 464 -25.54 -33.87 -41.40
N LEU A 465 -25.69 -33.39 -40.17
CA LEU A 465 -26.99 -33.02 -39.60
C LEU A 465 -27.20 -31.51 -39.74
N LEU A 466 -28.41 -31.11 -40.10
CA LEU A 466 -28.81 -29.71 -40.20
C LEU A 466 -29.92 -29.40 -39.18
N TYR A 467 -29.67 -28.45 -38.30
CA TYR A 467 -30.64 -27.98 -37.30
C TYR A 467 -31.00 -26.51 -37.53
N ILE A 468 -32.15 -26.10 -37.02
CA ILE A 468 -32.53 -24.69 -36.88
C ILE A 468 -32.45 -24.37 -35.39
N VAL A 469 -31.71 -23.33 -35.02
CA VAL A 469 -31.73 -22.80 -33.66
C VAL A 469 -32.60 -21.56 -33.61
N VAL A 470 -33.53 -21.56 -32.66
CA VAL A 470 -34.43 -20.45 -32.37
C VAL A 470 -34.00 -19.80 -31.06
N ALA A 471 -33.69 -18.51 -31.11
CA ALA A 471 -33.43 -17.66 -29.95
C ALA A 471 -34.69 -16.84 -29.65
N GLN A 472 -35.20 -16.93 -28.42
CA GLN A 472 -36.42 -16.26 -27.98
C GLN A 472 -36.14 -15.43 -26.70
N GLU A 473 -36.42 -14.14 -26.76
CA GLU A 473 -36.31 -13.23 -25.61
C GLU A 473 -37.50 -13.40 -24.65
N GLY A 474 -37.22 -13.35 -23.34
CA GLY A 474 -38.17 -13.76 -22.30
C GLY A 474 -39.43 -12.90 -22.13
N LEU A 475 -39.34 -11.58 -22.29
CA LEU A 475 -40.44 -10.64 -21.96
C LEU A 475 -41.30 -10.25 -23.16
N THR A 476 -40.67 -9.94 -24.28
CA THR A 476 -41.28 -9.45 -25.52
C THR A 476 -41.53 -10.55 -26.53
N GLN A 477 -40.98 -11.74 -26.30
CA GLN A 477 -41.03 -12.88 -27.22
C GLN A 477 -40.50 -12.54 -28.62
N GLN A 478 -39.53 -11.61 -28.71
CA GLN A 478 -38.82 -11.42 -29.97
C GLN A 478 -38.03 -12.69 -30.29
N GLU A 479 -38.20 -13.18 -31.52
CA GLU A 479 -37.59 -14.41 -32.00
C GLU A 479 -36.62 -14.15 -33.15
N ALA A 480 -35.52 -14.88 -33.16
CA ALA A 480 -34.59 -14.97 -34.27
C ALA A 480 -34.20 -16.43 -34.48
N SER A 481 -33.94 -16.82 -35.73
CA SER A 481 -33.49 -18.17 -36.04
C SER A 481 -32.32 -18.18 -37.00
N THR A 482 -31.49 -19.22 -36.89
CA THR A 482 -30.34 -19.47 -37.78
C THR A 482 -30.13 -20.96 -37.97
N GLN A 483 -29.38 -21.35 -39.00
CA GLN A 483 -29.09 -22.76 -39.29
C GLN A 483 -27.79 -23.20 -38.64
N ILE A 484 -27.74 -24.44 -38.17
CA ILE A 484 -26.53 -25.09 -37.66
C ILE A 484 -26.27 -26.37 -38.45
N GLN A 485 -25.09 -26.46 -39.06
CA GLN A 485 -24.59 -27.66 -39.71
C GLN A 485 -23.60 -28.39 -38.79
N ILE A 486 -23.89 -29.65 -38.48
CA ILE A 486 -23.02 -30.54 -37.71
C ILE A 486 -22.39 -31.56 -38.65
N THR A 487 -21.09 -31.43 -38.89
CA THR A 487 -20.32 -32.37 -39.70
C THR A 487 -19.80 -33.51 -38.83
N LEU A 488 -20.07 -34.75 -39.24
CA LEU A 488 -19.68 -35.96 -38.50
C LEU A 488 -18.33 -36.49 -39.00
N ASP A 489 -17.30 -36.43 -38.17
CA ASP A 489 -15.93 -36.80 -38.52
C ASP A 489 -15.48 -38.13 -37.88
N GLY A 490 -14.59 -38.88 -38.56
CA GLY A 490 -13.97 -40.12 -38.05
C GLY A 490 -14.49 -41.44 -38.64
N SER A 491 -13.66 -42.49 -38.52
CA SER A 491 -13.95 -43.85 -39.04
C SER A 491 -14.85 -44.66 -38.11
N MET A 492 -15.69 -45.51 -38.73
CA MET A 492 -16.61 -46.42 -38.06
C MET A 492 -15.86 -47.64 -37.52
N GLU A 493 -15.88 -47.85 -36.21
CA GLU A 493 -15.41 -49.09 -35.57
C GLU A 493 -16.53 -49.66 -34.69
N GLU A 494 -16.77 -50.97 -34.81
CA GLU A 494 -17.71 -51.69 -33.94
C GLU A 494 -17.15 -51.73 -32.52
N LEU A 495 -17.85 -51.08 -31.60
CA LEU A 495 -17.45 -51.02 -30.20
C LEU A 495 -18.46 -51.75 -29.33
N GLN A 496 -17.96 -52.75 -28.60
CA GLN A 496 -18.73 -53.52 -27.64
C GLN A 496 -19.39 -52.59 -26.62
N SER A 497 -20.63 -52.89 -26.26
CA SER A 497 -21.44 -52.13 -25.31
C SER A 497 -20.89 -52.26 -23.89
N GLN A 498 -19.83 -51.50 -23.58
CA GLN A 498 -19.38 -51.29 -22.21
C GLN A 498 -20.12 -50.09 -21.62
N SER A 499 -20.53 -50.19 -20.35
CA SER A 499 -21.08 -49.07 -19.60
C SER A 499 -20.06 -47.94 -19.51
N LEU A 500 -20.45 -46.73 -19.94
CA LEU A 500 -19.61 -45.55 -19.81
C LEU A 500 -19.52 -45.14 -18.33
N LEU A 501 -18.32 -45.12 -17.77
CA LEU A 501 -18.03 -44.67 -16.41
C LEU A 501 -17.53 -43.22 -16.42
N SER A 502 -17.32 -42.61 -15.25
CA SER A 502 -16.70 -41.28 -15.20
C SER A 502 -15.20 -41.38 -15.53
N CYS A 503 -14.68 -40.43 -16.33
CA CYS A 503 -13.23 -40.33 -16.55
C CYS A 503 -12.48 -40.10 -15.23
N ALA A 504 -13.08 -39.35 -14.31
CA ALA A 504 -12.50 -38.94 -13.04
C ALA A 504 -12.21 -40.09 -12.07
N GLU A 505 -12.72 -41.30 -12.33
CA GLU A 505 -12.42 -42.49 -11.52
C GLU A 505 -10.99 -43.00 -11.75
N ASN A 506 -10.39 -42.68 -12.91
CA ASN A 506 -9.04 -43.14 -13.25
C ASN A 506 -7.98 -42.26 -12.60
N ARG A 507 -7.11 -42.90 -11.82
CA ARG A 507 -6.01 -42.22 -11.11
C ARG A 507 -4.66 -42.28 -11.85
N GLN A 508 -4.50 -43.17 -12.83
CA GLN A 508 -3.24 -43.32 -13.58
C GLN A 508 -3.40 -42.91 -15.03
N GLN A 509 -2.35 -42.31 -15.61
CA GLN A 509 -2.33 -41.86 -17.00
C GLN A 509 -2.69 -42.99 -17.99
N LYS A 510 -2.07 -44.16 -17.86
CA LYS A 510 -2.29 -45.29 -18.78
C LYS A 510 -3.73 -45.79 -18.77
N GLU A 511 -4.33 -45.85 -17.58
CA GLU A 511 -5.73 -46.27 -17.42
C GLU A 511 -6.66 -45.21 -18.01
N CYS A 512 -6.43 -43.94 -17.69
CA CYS A 512 -7.20 -42.79 -18.20
C CYS A 512 -7.25 -42.75 -19.73
N GLU A 513 -6.10 -42.79 -20.41
CA GLU A 513 -6.02 -42.64 -21.86
C GLU A 513 -6.62 -43.85 -22.61
N SER A 514 -6.71 -45.01 -21.95
CA SER A 514 -7.37 -46.21 -22.49
C SER A 514 -8.87 -46.27 -22.18
N ALA A 515 -9.33 -45.48 -21.20
CA ALA A 515 -10.69 -45.49 -20.71
C ALA A 515 -11.64 -44.65 -21.58
N ARG A 516 -12.91 -45.05 -21.57
CA ARG A 516 -14.01 -44.32 -22.18
C ARG A 516 -14.92 -43.82 -21.10
N GLY A 517 -15.23 -42.53 -21.15
CA GLY A 517 -16.12 -41.93 -20.17
C GLY A 517 -17.15 -40.99 -20.78
N LEU A 518 -18.08 -40.56 -19.93
CA LEU A 518 -19.08 -39.55 -20.25
C LEU A 518 -18.41 -38.21 -20.57
N GLY A 519 -18.99 -37.42 -21.48
CA GLY A 519 -18.46 -36.12 -21.88
C GLY A 519 -17.26 -36.13 -22.84
N THR A 520 -16.72 -37.29 -23.22
CA THR A 520 -15.51 -37.37 -24.06
C THR A 520 -15.79 -36.94 -25.50
N THR A 521 -15.03 -35.96 -25.99
CA THR A 521 -15.20 -35.43 -27.36
C THR A 521 -14.59 -36.36 -28.41
N MET A 522 -13.49 -37.04 -28.09
CA MET A 522 -12.77 -37.95 -29.01
C MET A 522 -13.06 -39.44 -28.74
N GLY A 523 -13.89 -39.75 -27.75
CA GLY A 523 -14.27 -41.11 -27.37
C GLY A 523 -13.36 -41.79 -26.35
N THR A 524 -12.26 -41.15 -25.93
CA THR A 524 -11.38 -41.56 -24.81
C THR A 524 -11.18 -40.40 -23.85
N CYS A 525 -10.89 -40.70 -22.58
CA CYS A 525 -10.58 -39.68 -21.59
C CYS A 525 -9.19 -39.06 -21.84
N GLN A 526 -8.97 -37.87 -21.27
CA GLN A 526 -7.74 -37.11 -21.41
C GLN A 526 -7.06 -36.95 -20.04
N TRP A 527 -5.75 -37.18 -20.01
CA TRP A 527 -4.94 -37.03 -18.81
C TRP A 527 -4.26 -35.66 -18.76
N ARG A 528 -4.37 -34.97 -17.63
CA ARG A 528 -3.56 -33.81 -17.30
C ARG A 528 -2.55 -34.20 -16.24
N GLN A 529 -1.27 -33.91 -16.50
CA GLN A 529 -0.20 -34.10 -15.52
C GLN A 529 0.09 -32.78 -14.80
N GLY A 530 -0.08 -32.78 -13.48
CA GLY A 530 0.35 -31.68 -12.62
C GLY A 530 1.86 -31.69 -12.39
N ILE A 531 2.45 -30.50 -12.29
CA ILE A 531 3.91 -30.28 -12.15
C ILE A 531 4.26 -29.87 -10.71
N ASP A 532 3.31 -29.34 -9.97
CA ASP A 532 3.54 -28.71 -8.68
C ASP A 532 3.59 -29.74 -7.53
N LYS A 533 4.47 -29.48 -6.55
CA LYS A 533 4.70 -30.37 -5.41
C LYS A 533 3.77 -30.11 -4.20
N GLY A 534 2.87 -29.14 -4.32
CA GLY A 534 1.93 -28.68 -3.28
C GLY A 534 0.48 -28.72 -3.75
N ILE A 535 -0.44 -28.10 -3.00
CA ILE A 535 -1.82 -27.90 -3.47
C ILE A 535 -1.76 -26.90 -4.63
N SER A 536 -2.15 -27.32 -5.83
CA SER A 536 -2.12 -26.48 -7.03
C SER A 536 -3.39 -26.67 -7.86
N GLU A 537 -3.77 -25.63 -8.61
CA GLU A 537 -4.86 -25.67 -9.60
C GLU A 537 -4.50 -26.57 -10.80
N ASN A 538 -3.21 -26.71 -11.09
CA ASN A 538 -2.73 -27.62 -12.13
C ASN A 538 -2.37 -28.99 -11.53
N TYR A 539 -3.34 -29.62 -10.89
CA TYR A 539 -3.21 -30.97 -10.32
C TYR A 539 -3.40 -32.05 -11.39
N SER A 540 -2.80 -33.23 -11.15
CA SER A 540 -2.95 -34.38 -12.02
C SER A 540 -4.37 -34.94 -11.94
N THR A 541 -5.02 -35.20 -13.07
CA THR A 541 -6.39 -35.75 -13.10
C THR A 541 -6.71 -36.35 -14.46
N CYS A 542 -7.69 -37.27 -14.47
CA CYS A 542 -8.33 -37.76 -15.68
C CYS A 542 -9.67 -37.05 -15.91
N SER A 543 -9.87 -36.48 -17.09
CA SER A 543 -11.06 -35.69 -17.42
C SER A 543 -11.55 -35.97 -18.84
N PRO A 544 -12.83 -35.70 -19.15
CA PRO A 544 -13.38 -35.95 -20.49
C PRO A 544 -12.82 -35.05 -21.60
N ASP A 545 -12.61 -33.77 -21.29
CA ASP A 545 -12.00 -32.79 -22.19
C ASP A 545 -11.27 -31.73 -21.35
N LEU A 546 -9.95 -31.61 -21.52
CA LEU A 546 -9.12 -30.71 -20.72
C LEU A 546 -9.42 -29.22 -20.94
N LYS A 547 -10.16 -28.87 -22.00
CA LYS A 547 -10.58 -27.48 -22.24
C LYS A 547 -11.74 -27.06 -21.35
N THR A 548 -12.52 -28.03 -20.88
CA THR A 548 -13.75 -27.77 -20.12
C THR A 548 -13.78 -28.46 -18.77
N CYS A 549 -12.90 -29.44 -18.53
CA CYS A 549 -12.78 -30.13 -17.26
C CYS A 549 -11.31 -30.54 -17.00
N PRO A 550 -10.68 -30.14 -15.89
CA PRO A 550 -11.22 -29.26 -14.85
C PRO A 550 -10.92 -27.78 -15.14
N ASP A 551 -11.95 -26.98 -15.38
CA ASP A 551 -11.85 -25.52 -15.61
C ASP A 551 -12.33 -24.68 -14.40
N SER A 552 -12.64 -25.34 -13.29
CA SER A 552 -13.16 -24.76 -12.04
C SER A 552 -14.54 -24.10 -12.17
N PHE A 553 -15.28 -24.35 -13.25
CA PHE A 553 -16.60 -23.81 -13.49
C PHE A 553 -17.60 -24.89 -13.91
N CYS A 554 -18.43 -25.32 -12.96
CA CYS A 554 -19.53 -26.25 -13.24
C CYS A 554 -20.58 -25.60 -14.15
N ASP A 555 -20.55 -25.94 -15.43
CA ASP A 555 -21.47 -25.34 -16.40
C ASP A 555 -22.79 -26.11 -16.58
N ALA A 556 -23.64 -25.62 -17.48
CA ALA A 556 -24.98 -26.16 -17.70
C ALA A 556 -24.99 -27.59 -18.28
N VAL A 557 -23.91 -28.05 -18.93
CA VAL A 557 -23.80 -29.42 -19.45
C VAL A 557 -23.28 -30.33 -18.34
N GLU A 558 -22.26 -29.92 -17.60
CA GLU A 558 -21.67 -30.72 -16.52
C GLU A 558 -22.62 -30.90 -15.34
N SER A 559 -23.45 -29.89 -15.05
CA SER A 559 -24.48 -29.98 -14.02
C SER A 559 -25.63 -30.94 -14.34
N LYS A 560 -25.74 -31.45 -15.60
CA LYS A 560 -26.75 -32.46 -15.97
C LYS A 560 -26.51 -33.80 -15.27
N ASP A 561 -25.25 -34.19 -15.14
CA ASP A 561 -24.84 -35.41 -14.48
C ASP A 561 -23.49 -35.18 -13.80
N SER A 562 -23.45 -35.34 -12.48
CA SER A 562 -22.24 -35.15 -11.68
C SER A 562 -21.06 -36.03 -12.09
N SER A 563 -21.31 -37.10 -12.85
CA SER A 563 -20.28 -38.04 -13.32
C SER A 563 -19.52 -37.53 -14.55
N ILE A 564 -19.98 -36.46 -15.20
CA ILE A 564 -19.31 -35.87 -16.38
C ILE A 564 -17.98 -35.23 -15.97
N CYS A 565 -18.05 -34.26 -15.07
CA CYS A 565 -16.90 -33.57 -14.49
C CYS A 565 -17.14 -33.36 -12.98
N PRO A 566 -17.01 -34.40 -12.15
CA PRO A 566 -17.16 -34.24 -10.70
C PRO A 566 -16.11 -33.29 -10.13
N GLN A 567 -14.96 -33.13 -10.78
CA GLN A 567 -13.93 -32.19 -10.35
C GLN A 567 -14.45 -30.76 -10.25
N ASP A 568 -15.26 -30.29 -11.20
CA ASP A 568 -15.79 -28.91 -11.20
C ASP A 568 -17.18 -28.80 -10.55
N CYS A 569 -17.97 -29.88 -10.57
CA CYS A 569 -19.35 -29.88 -10.08
C CYS A 569 -19.57 -30.52 -8.70
N THR A 570 -18.53 -31.09 -8.06
CA THR A 570 -18.75 -31.78 -6.79
C THR A 570 -19.18 -30.84 -5.67
N THR A 571 -20.22 -31.23 -4.95
CA THR A 571 -20.59 -30.67 -3.64
C THR A 571 -20.26 -31.62 -2.49
N GLY A 572 -19.81 -32.85 -2.78
CA GLY A 572 -19.56 -33.90 -1.81
C GLY A 572 -18.25 -33.70 -1.04
N ASP A 573 -17.86 -34.69 -0.26
CA ASP A 573 -16.64 -34.61 0.55
C ASP A 573 -15.39 -34.77 -0.33
N VAL A 574 -14.38 -33.95 -0.07
CA VAL A 574 -13.06 -34.07 -0.70
C VAL A 574 -12.05 -34.42 0.39
N ILE A 575 -11.33 -35.52 0.20
CA ILE A 575 -10.41 -36.08 1.19
C ILE A 575 -8.97 -35.84 0.71
N GLY A 576 -8.12 -35.28 1.57
CA GLY A 576 -6.73 -34.93 1.25
C GLY A 576 -6.47 -33.43 1.28
N GLY A 577 -5.38 -32.97 0.65
CA GLY A 577 -5.05 -31.55 0.55
C GLY A 577 -5.74 -30.92 -0.65
N PHE A 578 -6.75 -30.05 -0.45
CA PHE A 578 -7.51 -29.42 -1.53
C PHE A 578 -8.00 -28.01 -1.18
N GLU A 579 -8.38 -27.25 -2.20
CA GLU A 579 -9.07 -25.96 -2.12
C GLU A 579 -10.32 -26.00 -3.01
N ARG A 580 -11.45 -25.45 -2.54
CA ARG A 580 -12.70 -25.38 -3.32
C ARG A 580 -12.76 -24.13 -4.21
N GLY A 581 -13.60 -24.19 -5.24
CA GLY A 581 -13.96 -23.02 -6.05
C GLY A 581 -14.61 -21.90 -5.23
N THR A 582 -14.62 -20.67 -5.77
CA THR A 582 -15.16 -19.47 -5.11
C THR A 582 -16.67 -19.54 -4.81
N SER A 583 -17.40 -20.40 -5.52
CA SER A 583 -18.82 -20.71 -5.29
C SER A 583 -19.04 -21.79 -4.22
N GLY A 584 -17.96 -22.40 -3.69
CA GLY A 584 -18.01 -23.56 -2.78
C GLY A 584 -18.28 -24.90 -3.47
N ILE A 585 -18.39 -24.91 -4.80
CA ILE A 585 -18.60 -26.09 -5.66
C ILE A 585 -17.28 -26.39 -6.39
N GLY A 586 -16.98 -27.68 -6.59
CA GLY A 586 -15.80 -28.13 -7.33
C GLY A 586 -14.48 -27.97 -6.56
N ILE A 587 -13.42 -28.46 -7.18
CA ILE A 587 -12.04 -28.48 -6.68
C ILE A 587 -11.26 -27.47 -7.50
N LYS A 588 -10.90 -26.35 -6.86
CA LYS A 588 -10.05 -25.33 -7.48
C LYS A 588 -8.60 -25.80 -7.51
N ALA A 589 -8.12 -26.38 -6.41
CA ALA A 589 -6.75 -26.87 -6.30
C ALA A 589 -6.68 -28.17 -5.49
N CYS A 590 -5.71 -29.02 -5.82
CA CYS A 590 -5.53 -30.34 -5.22
C CYS A 590 -4.05 -30.66 -5.06
N HIS A 591 -3.69 -31.40 -4.02
CA HIS A 591 -2.34 -31.87 -3.76
C HIS A 591 -2.13 -33.26 -4.37
N GLY A 592 -1.34 -33.34 -5.45
CA GLY A 592 -1.03 -34.59 -6.14
C GLY A 592 -2.02 -34.92 -7.26
N THR A 593 -2.53 -36.15 -7.26
CA THR A 593 -3.51 -36.64 -8.21
C THR A 593 -4.91 -36.58 -7.61
N CYS A 594 -5.81 -35.91 -8.33
CA CYS A 594 -7.24 -35.88 -8.02
C CYS A 594 -7.96 -36.99 -8.78
N TYR A 595 -8.75 -37.79 -8.07
CA TYR A 595 -9.72 -38.69 -8.66
C TYR A 595 -11.03 -38.65 -7.86
N CYS A 596 -12.16 -38.91 -8.52
CA CYS A 596 -13.48 -38.81 -7.93
C CYS A 596 -14.27 -40.09 -8.15
N LEU A 597 -14.90 -40.57 -7.08
CA LEU A 597 -15.83 -41.69 -7.08
C LEU A 597 -17.23 -41.12 -6.85
N SER A 598 -18.02 -41.00 -7.92
CA SER A 598 -19.32 -40.32 -7.90
C SER A 598 -19.20 -38.86 -7.41
N ARG A 599 -19.70 -38.53 -6.22
CA ARG A 599 -19.65 -37.17 -5.65
C ARG A 599 -18.47 -36.93 -4.70
N ASN A 600 -17.74 -37.96 -4.29
CA ASN A 600 -16.64 -37.80 -3.35
C ASN A 600 -15.31 -37.84 -4.11
N CYS A 601 -14.40 -36.94 -3.77
CA CYS A 601 -13.12 -36.82 -4.46
C CYS A 601 -11.94 -36.98 -3.49
N PHE A 602 -10.81 -37.40 -4.02
CA PHE A 602 -9.61 -37.72 -3.27
C PHE A 602 -8.43 -36.99 -3.90
N CYS A 603 -7.62 -36.35 -3.05
CA CYS A 603 -6.44 -35.57 -3.41
C CYS A 603 -5.23 -36.13 -2.69
N GLU A 604 -4.52 -37.04 -3.35
CA GLU A 604 -3.39 -37.76 -2.76
C GLU A 604 -2.15 -37.74 -3.66
N LYS A 605 -0.98 -37.87 -3.03
CA LYS A 605 0.30 -37.94 -3.71
C LYS A 605 0.60 -39.40 -4.02
N GLU A 606 1.03 -39.70 -5.24
CA GLU A 606 1.60 -41.02 -5.55
C GLU A 606 2.92 -41.19 -4.78
N ASP A 607 2.90 -42.02 -3.73
CA ASP A 607 4.11 -42.49 -3.06
C ASP A 607 4.85 -43.44 -4.02
N PHE A 608 5.72 -42.89 -4.86
CA PHE A 608 6.68 -43.66 -5.65
C PHE A 608 7.75 -44.27 -4.72
N GLU A 609 7.41 -45.36 -4.04
CA GLU A 609 8.39 -46.19 -3.32
C GLU A 609 9.04 -47.30 -4.18
N GLU A 610 8.77 -47.38 -5.49
CA GLU A 610 9.28 -48.48 -6.34
C GLU A 610 10.45 -48.14 -7.29
N VAL A 611 11.09 -46.95 -7.22
CA VAL A 611 12.25 -46.63 -8.10
C VAL A 611 13.51 -46.17 -7.36
N VAL A 612 13.63 -46.45 -6.05
CA VAL A 612 14.83 -46.12 -5.25
C VAL A 612 15.54 -47.37 -4.71
N ILE A 613 15.79 -48.36 -5.57
CA ILE A 613 16.66 -49.52 -5.22
C ILE A 613 18.06 -49.40 -5.86
N CYS A 614 18.28 -48.50 -6.83
CA CYS A 614 19.57 -48.42 -7.51
C CYS A 614 20.62 -47.53 -6.82
N ASP A 615 20.24 -46.57 -5.96
CA ASP A 615 21.18 -45.57 -5.45
C ASP A 615 21.99 -46.07 -4.24
N GLU A 616 21.39 -46.86 -3.34
CA GLU A 616 22.09 -47.38 -2.15
C GLU A 616 23.07 -48.52 -2.48
N MET A 617 22.79 -49.33 -3.51
CA MET A 617 23.76 -50.29 -4.04
C MET A 617 24.91 -49.58 -4.78
N CYS A 618 24.64 -48.50 -5.52
CA CYS A 618 25.69 -47.71 -6.16
C CYS A 618 26.59 -47.01 -5.12
N LYS A 619 26.02 -46.39 -4.08
CA LYS A 619 26.81 -45.73 -3.02
C LYS A 619 27.68 -46.72 -2.26
N THR A 620 27.19 -47.92 -1.97
CA THR A 620 27.98 -48.97 -1.32
C THR A 620 29.07 -49.54 -2.25
N ILE A 621 28.81 -49.68 -3.56
CA ILE A 621 29.81 -50.08 -4.56
C ILE A 621 30.88 -48.99 -4.75
N PHE A 622 30.49 -47.72 -4.85
CA PHE A 622 31.44 -46.61 -4.97
C PHE A 622 32.28 -46.43 -3.70
N ALA A 623 31.66 -46.52 -2.52
CA ALA A 623 32.37 -46.44 -1.25
C ALA A 623 33.34 -47.63 -1.06
N SER A 624 32.92 -48.85 -1.41
CA SER A 624 33.80 -50.03 -1.33
C SER A 624 34.92 -50.00 -2.37
N SER A 625 34.66 -49.52 -3.59
CA SER A 625 35.67 -49.36 -4.64
C SER A 625 36.69 -48.26 -4.29
N LEU A 626 36.24 -47.14 -3.71
CA LEU A 626 37.12 -46.08 -3.18
C LEU A 626 37.98 -46.56 -2.01
N LEU A 627 37.41 -47.35 -1.10
CA LEU A 627 38.15 -47.96 0.00
C LEU A 627 39.22 -48.93 -0.53
N LEU A 628 38.87 -49.75 -1.53
CA LEU A 628 39.81 -50.69 -2.14
C LEU A 628 40.95 -49.96 -2.86
N CYS A 629 40.64 -48.88 -3.59
CA CYS A 629 41.64 -48.04 -4.25
C CYS A 629 42.56 -47.35 -3.24
N PHE A 630 42.03 -46.90 -2.10
CA PHE A 630 42.82 -46.31 -1.02
C PHE A 630 43.78 -47.33 -0.38
N VAL A 631 43.32 -48.57 -0.16
CA VAL A 631 44.17 -49.66 0.34
C VAL A 631 45.25 -50.02 -0.67
N VAL A 632 44.92 -50.13 -1.95
CA VAL A 632 45.89 -50.39 -3.02
C VAL A 632 46.92 -49.26 -3.13
N PHE A 633 46.50 -48.00 -2.98
CA PHE A 633 47.38 -46.84 -2.97
C PHE A 633 48.34 -46.84 -1.78
N ILE A 634 47.87 -47.22 -0.57
CA ILE A 634 48.75 -47.39 0.60
C ILE A 634 49.76 -48.51 0.38
N ILE A 635 49.35 -49.63 -0.21
CA ILE A 635 50.25 -50.76 -0.50
C ILE A 635 51.30 -50.37 -1.55
N LEU A 636 50.90 -49.69 -2.63
CA LEU A 636 51.80 -49.17 -3.67
C LEU A 636 52.74 -48.10 -3.13
N SER A 637 52.25 -47.18 -2.31
CA SER A 637 53.06 -46.15 -1.65
C SER A 637 54.09 -46.79 -0.71
N SER A 638 53.69 -47.78 0.09
CA SER A 638 54.60 -48.52 0.98
C SER A 638 55.63 -49.36 0.19
N TYR A 639 55.24 -49.92 -0.96
CA TYR A 639 56.14 -50.62 -1.89
C TYR A 639 57.14 -49.67 -2.55
N LEU A 640 56.70 -48.50 -3.00
CA LEU A 640 57.54 -47.46 -3.60
C LEU A 640 58.49 -46.81 -2.58
N ILE A 641 58.04 -46.60 -1.34
CA ILE A 641 58.88 -46.12 -0.23
C ILE A 641 59.94 -47.17 0.16
N ARG A 642 59.60 -48.48 0.09
CA ARG A 642 60.59 -49.56 0.26
C ARG A 642 61.61 -49.64 -0.88
N LEU A 643 61.23 -49.31 -2.12
CA LEU A 643 62.15 -49.22 -3.26
C LEU A 643 63.06 -47.99 -3.16
N TYR A 644 62.52 -46.85 -2.71
CA TYR A 644 63.26 -45.60 -2.55
C TYR A 644 64.33 -45.68 -1.43
N ASN A 645 64.02 -46.38 -0.34
CA ASN A 645 64.96 -46.53 0.80
C ASN A 645 66.14 -47.49 0.56
N LYS A 646 66.27 -48.11 -0.63
CA LYS A 646 67.37 -49.04 -0.97
C LYS A 646 68.51 -48.42 -1.79
N SER A 647 68.40 -47.16 -2.23
CA SER A 647 69.43 -46.52 -3.06
C SER A 647 69.90 -45.15 -2.54
N SER A 648 70.63 -45.21 -1.42
CA SER A 648 71.77 -44.31 -1.09
C SER A 648 71.43 -42.82 -0.77
N PRO A 649 72.42 -41.99 -0.37
CA PRO A 649 72.81 -41.76 1.03
C PRO A 649 72.70 -40.28 1.49
N LYS A 650 72.69 -40.05 2.81
CA LYS A 650 72.70 -38.72 3.50
C LYS A 650 74.15 -38.22 3.70
N PRO A 651 74.46 -36.89 3.67
CA PRO A 651 74.42 -36.00 4.88
C PRO A 651 74.24 -34.47 4.53
N PRO A 652 74.53 -33.45 5.39
CA PRO A 652 74.03 -33.14 6.76
C PRO A 652 73.45 -31.68 6.95
N ILE A 653 72.54 -31.52 7.96
CA ILE A 653 72.40 -30.51 9.07
C ILE A 653 72.77 -29.02 8.78
N ALA A 654 72.03 -27.93 9.11
CA ALA A 654 70.94 -27.61 10.07
C ALA A 654 70.16 -26.30 9.72
N SER A 655 68.98 -26.19 10.35
CA SER A 655 68.21 -25.03 10.86
C SER A 655 67.47 -24.03 9.95
N ALA A 656 66.14 -24.00 10.16
CA ALA A 656 65.17 -22.88 10.27
C ALA A 656 63.90 -23.18 9.44
N GLU A 657 62.74 -23.48 10.05
CA GLU A 657 61.64 -22.53 10.37
C GLU A 657 61.10 -21.81 9.12
N MET A 658 59.82 -21.67 8.79
CA MET A 658 58.50 -21.79 9.45
C MET A 658 57.51 -21.56 8.27
N THR A 659 56.35 -22.19 8.09
CA THR A 659 55.08 -21.93 8.79
C THR A 659 53.98 -22.87 8.28
N PHE A 660 53.00 -23.08 9.16
CA PHE A 660 51.95 -24.09 9.11
C PHE A 660 50.58 -23.40 9.24
N ARG A 661 49.54 -24.06 8.70
CA ARG A 661 48.10 -24.04 9.10
C ARG A 661 47.23 -22.81 8.80
N ARG A 662 46.02 -23.08 8.26
CA ARG A 662 44.83 -23.47 9.05
C ARG A 662 43.73 -24.16 8.21
N PRO A 663 43.01 -25.15 8.79
CA PRO A 663 41.79 -25.78 8.25
C PRO A 663 40.51 -25.35 8.98
N ALA A 664 39.35 -25.73 8.41
CA ALA A 664 38.01 -25.61 8.99
C ALA A 664 37.61 -26.87 9.80
N GLN A 665 36.87 -26.69 10.90
CA GLN A 665 36.20 -27.76 11.64
C GLN A 665 34.84 -27.29 12.20
N VAL A 666 33.86 -28.18 12.10
CA VAL A 666 32.51 -28.15 12.67
C VAL A 666 32.52 -28.91 14.01
N TYR A 667 31.78 -28.43 15.01
CA TYR A 667 31.44 -29.18 16.23
C TYR A 667 29.93 -29.08 16.53
N PRO A 668 29.29 -30.12 17.08
CA PRO A 668 27.91 -30.09 17.60
C PRO A 668 27.87 -29.87 19.12
N ILE A 669 26.78 -29.29 19.66
CA ILE A 669 26.49 -29.32 21.11
C ILE A 669 25.01 -29.66 21.34
N SER A 670 24.79 -30.76 22.06
CA SER A 670 23.56 -31.22 22.72
C SER A 670 23.38 -30.56 24.09
N PHE A 671 22.13 -30.31 24.52
CA PHE A 671 21.80 -30.00 25.92
C PHE A 671 21.16 -31.24 26.61
N PRO A 672 21.55 -31.58 27.86
CA PRO A 672 20.91 -32.64 28.62
C PRO A 672 19.68 -32.12 29.37
N GLY A 673 18.60 -32.91 29.35
CA GLY A 673 17.47 -32.74 30.27
C GLY A 673 17.80 -33.30 31.65
N ASN A 674 17.49 -32.53 32.69
CA ASN A 674 17.26 -33.08 34.02
C ASN A 674 16.18 -32.28 34.77
N ASN A 675 15.13 -33.00 35.16
CA ASN A 675 14.08 -32.54 36.05
C ASN A 675 14.60 -32.40 37.48
N VAL A 676 14.59 -31.20 38.09
CA VAL A 676 14.46 -31.03 39.54
C VAL A 676 13.67 -29.76 39.86
N ARG A 677 12.60 -29.93 40.66
CA ARG A 677 11.81 -28.88 41.33
C ARG A 677 12.63 -28.17 42.42
N ARG A 678 12.63 -26.82 42.47
CA ARG A 678 12.33 -25.97 43.66
C ARG A 678 12.73 -24.51 43.44
N GLY A 679 11.77 -23.61 43.66
CA GLY A 679 11.79 -22.60 44.73
C GLY A 679 12.78 -21.41 44.69
N SER A 680 12.17 -20.22 44.85
CA SER A 680 12.66 -18.97 45.47
C SER A 680 13.72 -18.10 44.78
N GLN A 681 13.25 -16.91 44.38
CA GLN A 681 13.81 -15.58 44.72
C GLN A 681 15.34 -15.42 44.70
N GLU A 682 15.86 -14.68 43.72
CA GLU A 682 16.96 -13.73 43.92
C GLU A 682 17.10 -12.75 42.74
N SER A 683 17.51 -11.54 43.08
CA SER A 683 17.64 -10.32 42.27
C SER A 683 19.08 -10.10 41.76
N ILE A 684 19.24 -9.09 40.88
CA ILE A 684 20.50 -8.40 40.43
C ILE A 684 21.30 -9.25 39.39
N GLU A 685 21.80 -8.80 38.22
CA GLU A 685 22.54 -7.61 37.79
C GLU A 685 22.41 -7.27 36.29
N THR A 686 22.63 -6.00 35.95
CA THR A 686 22.76 -5.41 34.62
C THR A 686 24.03 -5.90 33.91
N ASP A 687 23.88 -6.86 33.00
CA ASP A 687 24.94 -7.23 32.05
C ASP A 687 25.15 -6.10 31.02
N THR A 688 26.33 -5.52 31.02
CA THR A 688 26.79 -4.57 30.00
C THR A 688 27.08 -5.35 28.71
N PHE A 689 26.19 -5.24 27.71
CA PHE A 689 26.41 -5.78 26.36
C PHE A 689 27.70 -5.20 25.76
N LYS A 690 28.80 -5.96 25.75
CA LYS A 690 30.01 -5.62 24.98
C LYS A 690 29.86 -6.08 23.53
N ILE A 691 29.87 -5.15 22.59
CA ILE A 691 29.82 -5.44 21.15
C ILE A 691 31.21 -5.93 20.72
N PRO A 692 31.34 -7.13 20.12
CA PRO A 692 32.63 -7.63 19.67
C PRO A 692 33.19 -6.77 18.52
N GLU A 693 34.46 -6.38 18.65
CA GLU A 693 35.17 -5.62 17.61
C GLU A 693 35.38 -6.48 16.36
N ASP A 694 35.09 -5.90 15.19
CA ASP A 694 35.36 -6.49 13.89
C ASP A 694 36.35 -5.59 13.13
N PRO A 695 37.66 -5.91 13.13
CA PRO A 695 38.69 -5.04 12.56
C PRO A 695 38.48 -4.67 11.10
N LYS A 696 37.73 -5.48 10.34
CA LYS A 696 37.42 -5.20 8.93
C LYS A 696 36.47 -4.01 8.78
N TRP A 697 35.58 -3.83 9.74
CA TRP A 697 34.52 -2.82 9.69
C TRP A 697 34.71 -1.69 10.69
N GLU A 698 35.60 -1.83 11.67
CA GLU A 698 35.88 -0.79 12.65
C GLU A 698 36.51 0.46 12.01
N PHE A 699 35.96 1.62 12.30
CA PHE A 699 36.41 2.91 11.78
C PHE A 699 36.86 3.83 12.93
N PRO A 700 38.04 4.47 12.84
CA PRO A 700 38.53 5.34 13.91
C PRO A 700 37.57 6.51 14.18
N ARG A 701 36.96 6.55 15.36
CA ARG A 701 35.99 7.59 15.76
C ARG A 701 36.53 9.02 15.58
N LYS A 702 37.82 9.23 15.84
CA LYS A 702 38.52 10.52 15.65
C LYS A 702 38.55 11.02 14.20
N ASN A 703 38.37 10.14 13.22
CA ASN A 703 38.31 10.47 11.80
C ASN A 703 36.88 10.69 11.32
N LEU A 704 35.89 10.67 12.21
CA LEU A 704 34.48 10.87 11.91
C LEU A 704 33.99 12.18 12.54
N VAL A 705 33.52 13.11 11.71
CA VAL A 705 32.93 14.37 12.18
C VAL A 705 31.43 14.34 11.91
N LEU A 706 30.63 14.26 12.97
CA LEU A 706 29.17 14.29 12.91
C LEU A 706 28.68 15.71 12.59
N GLY A 707 27.64 15.81 11.77
CA GLY A 707 27.02 17.07 11.34
C GLY A 707 25.53 17.09 11.65
N LYS A 708 24.73 17.69 10.75
CA LYS A 708 23.29 17.87 10.95
C LYS A 708 22.53 16.55 11.02
N THR A 709 21.49 16.49 11.86
CA THR A 709 20.51 15.40 11.85
C THR A 709 19.78 15.37 10.52
N LEU A 710 19.69 14.18 9.90
CA LEU A 710 18.96 13.91 8.66
C LEU A 710 17.56 13.36 8.94
N GLY A 711 17.42 12.60 10.03
CA GLY A 711 16.13 12.08 10.50
C GLY A 711 16.28 11.43 11.87
N GLU A 712 15.21 11.46 12.66
CA GLU A 712 15.13 10.81 13.97
C GLU A 712 13.73 10.20 14.12
N GLY A 713 13.65 8.93 14.54
CA GLY A 713 12.38 8.21 14.61
C GLY A 713 12.46 6.89 15.37
N GLU A 714 11.54 5.98 15.08
CA GLU A 714 11.47 4.64 15.68
C GLU A 714 12.74 3.80 15.38
N PHE A 715 13.41 4.09 14.26
CA PHE A 715 14.59 3.38 13.76
C PHE A 715 15.94 3.98 14.24
N GLY A 716 15.89 4.84 15.25
CA GLY A 716 17.06 5.55 15.79
C GLY A 716 17.25 6.94 15.20
N LYS A 717 18.48 7.46 15.29
CA LYS A 717 18.89 8.79 14.86
C LYS A 717 19.90 8.66 13.72
N VAL A 718 19.68 9.38 12.62
CA VAL A 718 20.58 9.43 11.46
C VAL A 718 21.10 10.84 11.30
N VAL A 719 22.42 10.99 11.22
CA VAL A 719 23.07 12.29 11.02
C VAL A 719 23.95 12.26 9.76
N LYS A 720 24.09 13.40 9.09
CA LYS A 720 25.10 13.58 8.04
C LYS A 720 26.46 13.68 8.72
N ALA A 721 27.49 13.05 8.17
CA ALA A 721 28.83 13.12 8.71
C ALA A 721 29.88 13.19 7.61
N THR A 722 31.10 13.56 8.01
CA THR A 722 32.29 13.59 7.17
C THR A 722 33.28 12.57 7.71
N ALA A 723 33.61 11.56 6.91
CA ALA A 723 34.59 10.53 7.26
C ALA A 723 35.92 10.81 6.53
N PHE A 724 36.99 11.00 7.27
CA PHE A 724 38.33 11.22 6.73
C PHE A 724 39.06 9.88 6.55
N ARG A 725 39.76 9.72 5.42
CA ARG A 725 40.54 8.51 5.13
C ARG A 725 39.71 7.22 5.09
N LEU A 726 38.46 7.32 4.65
CA LEU A 726 37.54 6.18 4.56
C LEU A 726 38.08 5.14 3.55
N LYS A 727 38.21 3.88 4.01
CA LYS A 727 38.80 2.77 3.24
C LYS A 727 40.18 3.07 2.63
N GLY A 728 41.01 3.87 3.34
CA GLY A 728 42.38 4.16 2.92
C GLY A 728 42.52 5.21 1.81
N LYS A 729 41.42 5.79 1.31
CA LYS A 729 41.47 6.85 0.28
C LYS A 729 41.84 8.21 0.89
N ALA A 730 42.75 8.94 0.26
CA ALA A 730 43.09 10.30 0.68
C ALA A 730 41.89 11.26 0.52
N GLY A 731 41.67 12.14 1.49
CA GLY A 731 40.56 13.10 1.50
C GLY A 731 39.43 12.73 2.47
N TYR A 732 38.26 13.35 2.26
CA TYR A 732 37.05 13.11 3.05
C TYR A 732 35.92 12.56 2.17
N THR A 733 35.02 11.81 2.78
CA THR A 733 33.81 11.30 2.14
C THR A 733 32.59 11.73 2.94
N THR A 734 31.56 12.22 2.25
CA THR A 734 30.27 12.52 2.88
C THR A 734 29.53 11.20 3.12
N VAL A 735 29.13 10.95 4.36
CA VAL A 735 28.48 9.71 4.80
C VAL A 735 27.25 10.03 5.65
N ALA A 736 26.40 9.04 5.86
CA ALA A 736 25.37 9.08 6.90
C ALA A 736 25.78 8.17 8.06
N VAL A 737 25.44 8.58 9.28
CA VAL A 737 25.72 7.80 10.49
C VAL A 737 24.42 7.50 11.20
N LYS A 738 24.07 6.21 11.31
CA LYS A 738 22.92 5.73 12.08
C LYS A 738 23.39 5.36 13.49
N MET A 739 22.66 5.83 14.50
CA MET A 739 22.97 5.65 15.91
C MET A 739 21.70 5.55 16.75
N LEU A 740 21.84 5.10 18.00
CA LEU A 740 20.74 5.08 18.95
C LEU A 740 20.37 6.49 19.43
N LYS A 741 19.10 6.65 19.84
CA LYS A 741 18.62 7.84 20.56
C LYS A 741 19.15 7.83 22.01
N GLU A 742 19.13 8.97 22.67
CA GLU A 742 19.64 9.12 24.05
C GLU A 742 18.90 8.23 25.06
N ASN A 743 17.62 7.92 24.82
CA ASN A 743 16.76 7.08 25.65
C ASN A 743 16.40 5.75 24.96
N ALA A 744 17.28 5.21 24.12
CA ALA A 744 16.99 4.00 23.35
C ALA A 744 16.79 2.75 24.23
N SER A 745 15.82 1.94 23.83
CA SER A 745 15.50 0.65 24.44
C SER A 745 16.50 -0.44 24.04
N HIS A 746 16.60 -1.51 24.85
CA HIS A 746 17.38 -2.70 24.51
C HIS A 746 16.91 -3.37 23.20
N SER A 747 15.63 -3.22 22.83
CA SER A 747 15.12 -3.67 21.53
C SER A 747 15.70 -2.87 20.36
N GLU A 748 15.78 -1.54 20.47
CA GLU A 748 16.35 -0.70 19.41
C GLU A 748 17.86 -0.96 19.23
N LEU A 749 18.58 -1.27 20.31
CA LEU A 749 19.98 -1.73 20.21
C LEU A 749 20.09 -3.05 19.44
N ARG A 750 19.21 -4.03 19.70
CA ARG A 750 19.19 -5.30 18.96
C ARG A 750 18.87 -5.09 17.49
N ASP A 751 17.86 -4.27 17.18
CA ASP A 751 17.47 -3.96 15.80
C ASP A 751 18.66 -3.30 15.04
N LEU A 752 19.41 -2.39 15.69
CA LEU A 752 20.62 -1.78 15.11
C LEU A 752 21.80 -2.76 14.95
N LEU A 753 21.97 -3.71 15.87
CA LEU A 753 23.00 -4.76 15.77
C LEU A 753 22.68 -5.79 14.70
N SER A 754 21.40 -6.14 14.53
CA SER A 754 20.93 -6.99 13.44
C SER A 754 21.20 -6.33 12.08
N GLU A 755 20.88 -5.04 11.95
CA GLU A 755 21.20 -4.26 10.76
C GLU A 755 22.71 -4.18 10.50
N PHE A 756 23.52 -3.94 11.54
CA PHE A 756 24.98 -3.97 11.43
C PHE A 756 25.48 -5.31 10.87
N THR A 757 24.98 -6.42 11.41
CA THR A 757 25.42 -7.77 11.03
C THR A 757 25.03 -8.11 9.60
N LEU A 758 23.81 -7.75 9.18
CA LEU A 758 23.31 -7.98 7.83
C LEU A 758 24.06 -7.13 6.80
N LEU A 759 24.27 -5.84 7.09
CA LEU A 759 24.97 -4.91 6.19
C LEU A 759 26.45 -5.29 5.92
N LYS A 760 27.06 -6.16 6.75
CA LYS A 760 28.38 -6.74 6.47
C LYS A 760 28.37 -7.72 5.30
N GLN A 761 27.23 -8.35 5.03
CA GLN A 761 27.09 -9.48 4.10
C GLN A 761 26.53 -9.03 2.74
N VAL A 762 25.86 -7.88 2.67
CA VAL A 762 25.22 -7.39 1.45
C VAL A 762 26.05 -6.31 0.75
N ASN A 763 26.12 -6.38 -0.58
CA ASN A 763 26.76 -5.38 -1.42
C ASN A 763 26.13 -5.39 -2.82
N HIS A 764 25.26 -4.43 -3.09
CA HIS A 764 24.57 -4.30 -4.38
C HIS A 764 24.31 -2.82 -4.70
N PRO A 765 24.33 -2.38 -5.98
CA PRO A 765 24.13 -0.97 -6.34
C PRO A 765 22.84 -0.34 -5.82
N HIS A 766 21.78 -1.15 -5.66
CA HIS A 766 20.45 -0.73 -5.18
C HIS A 766 20.15 -1.11 -3.72
N VAL A 767 21.17 -1.48 -2.95
CA VAL A 767 21.10 -1.69 -1.49
C VAL A 767 22.03 -0.67 -0.83
N ILE A 768 21.63 -0.10 0.31
CA ILE A 768 22.44 0.90 1.00
C ILE A 768 23.79 0.30 1.41
N LYS A 769 24.88 0.98 1.02
CA LYS A 769 26.23 0.46 1.26
C LYS A 769 26.73 0.85 2.64
N MET A 770 27.21 -0.12 3.41
CA MET A 770 27.95 0.15 4.64
C MET A 770 29.44 0.38 4.33
N TYR A 771 29.99 1.42 4.95
CA TYR A 771 31.41 1.74 4.85
C TYR A 771 32.22 1.29 6.06
N GLY A 772 31.61 1.28 7.24
CA GLY A 772 32.23 0.85 8.49
C GLY A 772 31.32 1.12 9.69
N ALA A 773 31.83 0.92 10.90
CA ALA A 773 31.16 1.23 12.15
C ALA A 773 32.16 1.70 13.20
N CYS A 774 31.70 2.47 14.19
CA CYS A 774 32.46 2.71 15.42
C CYS A 774 31.76 1.94 16.53
N SER A 775 32.27 0.75 16.86
CA SER A 775 31.69 -0.15 17.85
C SER A 775 32.38 -0.04 19.22
N GLN A 776 33.62 0.44 19.24
CA GLN A 776 34.42 0.58 20.46
C GLN A 776 34.47 2.03 20.97
N ASP A 777 34.84 2.18 22.25
CA ASP A 777 35.12 3.46 22.91
C ASP A 777 34.02 4.54 22.73
N GLY A 778 32.76 4.14 22.83
CA GLY A 778 31.60 5.04 22.74
C GLY A 778 30.34 4.37 22.18
N PRO A 779 29.31 5.15 21.82
CA PRO A 779 28.08 4.62 21.24
C PRO A 779 28.32 4.00 19.86
N LEU A 780 27.53 2.96 19.53
CA LEU A 780 27.56 2.30 18.24
C LEU A 780 27.12 3.25 17.12
N TYR A 781 28.02 3.48 16.17
CA TYR A 781 27.76 4.28 14.97
C TYR A 781 27.89 3.41 13.73
N LEU A 782 26.84 3.30 12.92
CA LEU A 782 26.90 2.66 11.61
C LEU A 782 27.13 3.70 10.53
N ILE A 783 28.26 3.60 9.83
CA ILE A 783 28.67 4.54 8.78
C ILE A 783 28.23 3.97 7.43
N VAL A 784 27.25 4.61 6.81
CA VAL A 784 26.62 4.16 5.56
C VAL A 784 26.66 5.24 4.47
N GLU A 785 26.33 4.85 3.25
CA GLU A 785 26.20 5.74 2.09
C GLU A 785 25.22 6.89 2.36
N TYR A 786 25.59 8.10 1.93
CA TYR A 786 24.72 9.28 2.07
C TYR A 786 23.80 9.40 0.85
N ALA A 787 22.50 9.19 1.08
CA ALA A 787 21.48 9.44 0.08
C ALA A 787 21.03 10.91 0.10
N LYS A 788 21.49 11.70 -0.88
CA LYS A 788 21.30 13.16 -0.95
C LYS A 788 19.83 13.59 -0.86
N TYR A 789 18.94 12.85 -1.52
CA TYR A 789 17.52 13.22 -1.68
C TYR A 789 16.60 12.60 -0.62
N GLY A 790 17.17 11.96 0.42
CA GLY A 790 16.39 11.39 1.52
C GLY A 790 15.58 10.16 1.11
N SER A 791 14.41 9.95 1.73
CA SER A 791 13.55 8.81 1.44
C SER A 791 12.74 9.01 0.17
N LEU A 792 12.48 7.91 -0.55
CA LEU A 792 11.71 7.88 -1.78
C LEU A 792 10.30 8.47 -1.57
N ARG A 793 9.65 8.19 -0.45
CA ARG A 793 8.35 8.78 -0.12
C ARG A 793 8.38 10.31 -0.09
N ASN A 794 9.39 10.90 0.54
CA ASN A 794 9.52 12.36 0.62
C ASN A 794 9.88 12.94 -0.74
N PHE A 795 10.83 12.32 -1.45
CA PHE A 795 11.23 12.69 -2.80
C PHE A 795 10.04 12.70 -3.79
N LEU A 796 9.20 11.66 -3.77
CA LEU A 796 8.00 11.60 -4.60
C LEU A 796 6.97 12.68 -4.22
N ARG A 797 6.79 12.96 -2.92
CA ARG A 797 5.87 14.00 -2.47
C ARG A 797 6.34 15.41 -2.81
N GLU A 798 7.64 15.65 -2.78
CA GLU A 798 8.23 16.93 -3.20
C GLU A 798 7.95 17.20 -4.69
N SER A 799 7.93 16.16 -5.54
CA SER A 799 7.57 16.30 -6.95
C SER A 799 6.11 16.74 -7.20
N ARG A 800 5.20 16.57 -6.22
CA ARG A 800 3.82 17.06 -6.32
C ARG A 800 3.71 18.58 -6.29
N LYS A 801 4.73 19.28 -5.75
CA LYS A 801 4.74 20.75 -5.61
C LYS A 801 4.96 21.49 -6.95
N VAL A 802 5.31 20.78 -8.02
CA VAL A 802 5.68 21.37 -9.34
C VAL A 802 4.46 21.60 -10.26
N GLY A 803 3.24 21.29 -9.81
CA GLY A 803 1.98 21.64 -10.49
C GLY A 803 1.59 20.73 -11.67
N PRO A 804 0.31 20.74 -12.09
CA PRO A 804 -0.23 19.87 -13.12
C PRO A 804 0.01 20.46 -14.52
N SER A 805 1.24 20.37 -15.03
CA SER A 805 1.52 20.54 -16.48
C SER A 805 1.69 19.21 -17.21
N TYR A 806 1.46 18.10 -16.53
CA TYR A 806 1.50 16.76 -17.11
C TYR A 806 0.07 16.35 -17.46
N MET A 807 -0.13 15.94 -18.72
CA MET A 807 -1.35 15.33 -19.30
C MET A 807 -2.16 16.15 -20.31
N GLY A 808 -1.53 17.10 -21.00
CA GLY A 808 -1.94 17.48 -22.36
C GLY A 808 -1.14 16.69 -23.39
N ARG A 809 -1.81 16.12 -24.40
CA ARG A 809 -1.21 15.43 -25.56
C ARG A 809 -0.27 16.33 -26.41
N ASP A 810 -0.10 17.59 -26.01
CA ASP A 810 0.69 18.64 -26.68
C ASP A 810 1.83 19.23 -25.82
N ALA A 811 2.22 18.61 -24.71
CA ALA A 811 3.34 19.08 -23.89
C ALA A 811 4.69 18.46 -24.31
N ASN A 812 5.08 18.62 -25.57
CA ASN A 812 6.47 18.37 -25.98
C ASN A 812 6.96 19.56 -26.79
N ARG A 813 7.68 20.49 -26.14
CA ARG A 813 8.75 21.24 -26.85
C ARG A 813 9.78 22.03 -26.05
N ASN A 814 9.63 22.39 -24.77
CA ASN A 814 10.57 23.35 -24.17
C ASN A 814 11.14 23.00 -22.78
N SER A 815 11.57 21.75 -22.51
CA SER A 815 12.30 21.41 -21.26
C SER A 815 13.80 21.10 -21.46
N SER A 816 14.38 21.55 -22.58
CA SER A 816 15.79 21.30 -22.92
C SER A 816 16.76 22.39 -22.43
N TYR A 817 16.37 23.26 -21.50
CA TYR A 817 17.19 24.36 -20.98
C TYR A 817 17.37 24.35 -19.45
N LEU A 818 17.32 23.18 -18.81
CA LEU A 818 17.80 23.05 -17.43
C LEU A 818 19.19 22.42 -17.45
N GLU A 819 20.19 23.19 -17.01
CA GLU A 819 21.61 22.80 -16.95
C GLU A 819 21.87 21.60 -16.00
N ASN A 820 20.89 21.17 -15.20
CA ASN A 820 20.97 19.99 -14.33
C ASN A 820 19.87 18.94 -14.64
N PRO A 821 20.25 17.69 -14.98
CA PRO A 821 19.30 16.58 -15.22
C PRO A 821 18.43 16.20 -14.01
N ASP A 822 18.84 16.61 -12.80
CA ASP A 822 18.19 16.27 -11.53
C ASP A 822 16.99 17.20 -11.19
N ASP A 823 16.84 18.33 -11.88
CA ASP A 823 15.76 19.30 -11.64
C ASP A 823 14.55 19.13 -12.58
N ARG A 824 14.60 18.14 -13.49
CA ARG A 824 13.48 17.84 -14.39
C ARG A 824 12.34 17.13 -13.66
N ALA A 825 11.10 17.52 -13.97
CA ALA A 825 9.93 16.88 -13.39
C ALA A 825 9.83 15.39 -13.77
N LEU A 826 9.29 14.58 -12.84
CA LEU A 826 9.27 13.13 -12.93
C LEU A 826 8.31 12.67 -14.05
N THR A 827 8.80 11.80 -14.93
CA THR A 827 7.98 11.14 -15.95
C THR A 827 7.58 9.73 -15.51
N MET A 828 6.61 9.12 -16.18
CA MET A 828 6.28 7.71 -15.94
C MET A 828 7.50 6.78 -16.17
N GLY A 829 8.36 7.12 -17.13
CA GLY A 829 9.62 6.40 -17.36
C GLY A 829 10.55 6.45 -16.15
N ASP A 830 10.61 7.58 -15.42
CA ASP A 830 11.37 7.68 -14.17
C ASP A 830 10.75 6.78 -13.08
N LEU A 831 9.42 6.75 -12.96
CA LEU A 831 8.72 5.91 -11.98
C LEU A 831 8.93 4.41 -12.23
N ILE A 832 8.84 3.98 -13.49
CA ILE A 832 9.13 2.58 -13.88
C ILE A 832 10.62 2.27 -13.59
N SER A 833 11.53 3.20 -13.88
CA SER A 833 12.95 3.03 -13.54
C SER A 833 13.18 2.88 -12.03
N PHE A 834 12.49 3.66 -11.19
CA PHE A 834 12.59 3.52 -9.74
C PHE A 834 12.12 2.14 -9.28
N ALA A 835 10.96 1.69 -9.77
CA ALA A 835 10.45 0.36 -9.49
C ALA A 835 11.42 -0.75 -9.91
N TRP A 836 12.01 -0.64 -11.11
CA TRP A 836 12.98 -1.59 -11.64
C TRP A 836 14.27 -1.65 -10.83
N GLN A 837 14.81 -0.50 -10.41
CA GLN A 837 16.01 -0.45 -9.57
C GLN A 837 15.77 -1.15 -8.22
N ILE A 838 14.60 -0.91 -7.62
CA ILE A 838 14.21 -1.54 -6.35
C ILE A 838 13.99 -3.05 -6.54
N SER A 839 13.34 -3.48 -7.62
CA SER A 839 13.14 -4.91 -7.88
C SER A 839 14.46 -5.65 -8.07
N ARG A 840 15.46 -5.04 -8.72
CA ARG A 840 16.82 -5.59 -8.82
C ARG A 840 17.52 -5.71 -7.47
N GLY A 841 17.36 -4.71 -6.60
CA GLY A 841 17.86 -4.78 -5.22
C GLY A 841 17.21 -5.89 -4.41
N MET A 842 15.89 -6.05 -4.51
CA MET A 842 15.16 -7.12 -3.83
C MET A 842 15.43 -8.51 -4.42
N GLN A 843 15.68 -8.61 -5.72
CA GLN A 843 16.15 -9.84 -6.36
C GLN A 843 17.47 -10.29 -5.73
N TYR A 844 18.44 -9.38 -5.59
CA TYR A 844 19.71 -9.68 -4.94
C TYR A 844 19.53 -10.12 -3.48
N LEU A 845 18.67 -9.44 -2.70
CA LEU A 845 18.39 -9.84 -1.32
C LEU A 845 17.74 -11.23 -1.24
N ALA A 846 16.84 -11.55 -2.15
CA ALA A 846 16.25 -12.89 -2.26
C ALA A 846 17.29 -13.98 -2.57
N GLU A 847 18.23 -13.70 -3.48
CA GLU A 847 19.35 -14.61 -3.82
C GLU A 847 20.30 -14.80 -2.62
N MET A 848 20.50 -13.74 -1.82
CA MET A 848 21.20 -13.79 -0.53
C MET A 848 20.38 -14.43 0.60
N LYS A 849 19.16 -14.92 0.31
CA LYS A 849 18.24 -15.55 1.27
C LYS A 849 17.84 -14.62 2.43
N LEU A 850 17.71 -13.33 2.15
CA LEU A 850 17.30 -12.31 3.12
C LEU A 850 15.86 -11.86 2.86
N VAL A 851 15.04 -11.87 3.90
CA VAL A 851 13.67 -11.31 3.91
C VAL A 851 13.70 -9.94 4.56
N HIS A 852 13.24 -8.91 3.86
CA HIS A 852 13.29 -7.52 4.30
C HIS A 852 12.26 -7.21 5.39
N ARG A 853 11.00 -7.66 5.23
CA ARG A 853 9.84 -7.54 6.13
C ARG A 853 9.21 -6.14 6.29
N ASP A 854 9.95 -5.07 6.02
CA ASP A 854 9.41 -3.70 6.03
C ASP A 854 9.74 -2.94 4.73
N LEU A 855 9.46 -3.54 3.58
CA LEU A 855 9.70 -2.89 2.28
C LEU A 855 8.59 -1.85 2.00
N ALA A 856 8.95 -0.57 2.01
CA ALA A 856 8.04 0.55 1.79
C ALA A 856 8.77 1.79 1.27
N ALA A 857 8.05 2.77 0.72
CA ALA A 857 8.68 3.96 0.12
C ALA A 857 9.45 4.83 1.14
N ARG A 858 9.11 4.71 2.43
CA ARG A 858 9.85 5.35 3.54
C ARG A 858 11.22 4.73 3.80
N ASN A 859 11.40 3.46 3.43
CA ASN A 859 12.61 2.66 3.69
C ASN A 859 13.47 2.46 2.43
N VAL A 860 13.08 3.07 1.31
CA VAL A 860 13.95 3.24 0.14
C VAL A 860 14.50 4.66 0.15
N LEU A 861 15.81 4.81 -0.04
CA LEU A 861 16.50 6.10 -0.10
C LEU A 861 16.85 6.45 -1.55
N VAL A 862 16.92 7.74 -1.85
CA VAL A 862 17.25 8.28 -3.18
C VAL A 862 18.63 8.93 -3.12
N ALA A 863 19.61 8.24 -3.71
CA ALA A 863 21.00 8.67 -3.78
C ALA A 863 21.25 9.59 -4.99
N GLU A 864 22.47 10.10 -5.09
CA GLU A 864 22.92 10.92 -6.22
C GLU A 864 22.67 10.23 -7.57
N GLY A 865 22.22 10.99 -8.57
CA GLY A 865 21.77 10.48 -9.86
C GLY A 865 20.43 9.75 -9.82
N ARG A 866 19.56 10.06 -8.84
CA ARG A 866 18.23 9.47 -8.62
C ARG A 866 18.26 7.93 -8.55
N LYS A 867 19.30 7.39 -7.92
CA LYS A 867 19.47 5.93 -7.72
C LYS A 867 18.76 5.45 -6.47
N MET A 868 17.95 4.40 -6.59
CA MET A 868 17.21 3.81 -5.48
C MET A 868 18.13 2.95 -4.61
N LYS A 869 18.04 3.08 -3.29
CA LYS A 869 18.82 2.35 -2.29
C LYS A 869 17.89 1.77 -1.21
N ILE A 870 17.71 0.45 -1.21
CA ILE A 870 16.95 -0.24 -0.16
C ILE A 870 17.72 -0.12 1.17
N SER A 871 17.02 0.24 2.24
CA SER A 871 17.59 0.55 3.55
C SER A 871 16.66 0.06 4.66
N ASP A 872 17.15 0.14 5.90
CA ASP A 872 16.41 -0.16 7.13
C ASP A 872 16.15 -1.64 7.37
N PHE A 873 17.25 -2.38 7.58
CA PHE A 873 17.25 -3.83 7.77
C PHE A 873 17.01 -4.26 9.23
N GLY A 874 16.53 -3.34 10.09
CA GLY A 874 16.36 -3.60 11.52
C GLY A 874 15.34 -4.71 11.86
N LEU A 875 14.49 -5.10 10.90
CA LEU A 875 13.52 -6.20 11.03
C LEU A 875 13.86 -7.41 10.15
N SER A 876 14.92 -7.36 9.36
CA SER A 876 15.24 -8.35 8.34
C SER A 876 15.84 -9.65 8.92
N ARG A 877 15.69 -10.77 8.20
CA ARG A 877 16.15 -12.11 8.63
C ARG A 877 16.57 -13.03 7.50
N ASP A 878 17.33 -14.07 7.85
CA ASP A 878 17.59 -15.24 7.01
C ASP A 878 16.33 -16.14 6.93
N VAL A 879 16.13 -16.79 5.78
CA VAL A 879 15.00 -17.68 5.47
C VAL A 879 15.03 -18.99 6.29
N TYR A 880 16.18 -19.42 6.82
CA TYR A 880 16.35 -20.75 7.44
C TYR A 880 16.50 -20.78 8.97
N GLU A 881 16.35 -19.66 9.68
CA GLU A 881 16.36 -19.68 11.14
C GLU A 881 15.00 -20.19 11.70
N GLU A 882 14.98 -21.44 12.18
CA GLU A 882 13.83 -22.11 12.83
C GLU A 882 13.43 -21.51 14.20
N ASP A 883 14.11 -20.46 14.66
CA ASP A 883 13.83 -19.86 15.96
C ASP A 883 12.60 -18.94 15.92
N SER A 884 11.53 -19.47 16.50
CA SER A 884 10.25 -18.84 16.86
C SER A 884 10.38 -17.53 17.68
N TYR A 885 10.90 -16.48 17.07
CA TYR A 885 10.81 -15.14 17.64
C TYR A 885 9.47 -14.51 17.27
N VAL A 886 8.53 -14.57 18.20
CA VAL A 886 7.41 -13.64 18.26
C VAL A 886 7.96 -12.32 18.80
N LYS A 887 7.96 -11.24 18.00
CA LYS A 887 8.28 -9.89 18.49
C LYS A 887 7.20 -9.50 19.52
N ARG A 888 7.44 -9.79 20.81
CA ARG A 888 6.55 -9.43 21.94
C ARG A 888 6.63 -7.95 22.34
N SER A 889 7.42 -7.13 21.63
CA SER A 889 7.62 -5.71 21.94
C SER A 889 6.58 -4.82 21.26
N LYS A 890 6.15 -3.76 21.96
CA LYS A 890 5.19 -2.71 21.56
C LYS A 890 5.68 -1.79 20.41
N GLY A 891 6.36 -2.31 19.39
CA GLY A 891 6.74 -1.55 18.18
C GLY A 891 5.61 -1.55 17.15
N ARG A 892 5.51 -0.50 16.32
CA ARG A 892 4.45 -0.39 15.31
C ARG A 892 4.71 -1.36 14.15
N ILE A 893 3.87 -2.38 14.02
CA ILE A 893 3.88 -3.32 12.90
C ILE A 893 3.36 -2.58 11.63
N PRO A 894 4.01 -2.72 10.45
CA PRO A 894 3.60 -2.03 9.23
C PRO A 894 2.38 -2.69 8.55
N VAL A 895 1.25 -2.77 9.27
CA VAL A 895 0.04 -3.54 8.89
C VAL A 895 -0.40 -3.35 7.44
N LYS A 896 -0.33 -2.12 6.91
CA LYS A 896 -0.74 -1.80 5.53
C LYS A 896 0.17 -2.35 4.43
N TRP A 897 1.41 -2.74 4.74
CA TRP A 897 2.36 -3.29 3.77
C TRP A 897 2.52 -4.81 3.91
N MET A 898 1.98 -5.39 4.98
CA MET A 898 2.12 -6.82 5.27
C MET A 898 1.26 -7.66 4.33
N ALA A 899 1.82 -8.79 3.93
CA ALA A 899 1.09 -9.83 3.23
C ALA A 899 0.02 -10.46 4.13
N ILE A 900 -1.02 -11.04 3.52
CA ILE A 900 -2.15 -11.60 4.26
C ILE A 900 -1.72 -12.77 5.17
N GLU A 901 -0.78 -13.61 4.75
CA GLU A 901 -0.19 -14.67 5.56
C GLU A 901 0.66 -14.11 6.72
N SER A 902 1.30 -12.94 6.53
CA SER A 902 2.06 -12.27 7.59
C SER A 902 1.14 -11.66 8.65
N LEU A 903 -0.03 -11.17 8.24
CA LEU A 903 -1.06 -10.60 9.13
C LEU A 903 -1.70 -11.67 10.02
N PHE A 904 -1.90 -12.88 9.51
CA PHE A 904 -2.61 -13.95 10.22
C PHE A 904 -1.67 -14.95 10.91
N ASP A 905 -0.73 -15.53 10.15
CA ASP A 905 0.12 -16.64 10.61
C ASP A 905 1.52 -16.18 11.03
N HIS A 906 1.81 -14.87 10.92
CA HIS A 906 3.14 -14.31 11.15
C HIS A 906 4.24 -14.95 10.30
N ILE A 907 3.87 -15.40 9.10
CA ILE A 907 4.79 -15.96 8.11
C ILE A 907 5.43 -14.83 7.31
N TYR A 908 6.77 -14.81 7.25
CA TYR A 908 7.53 -13.82 6.50
C TYR A 908 8.51 -14.54 5.57
N THR A 909 8.34 -14.34 4.27
CA THR A 909 9.12 -14.97 3.19
C THR A 909 9.46 -13.93 2.12
N THR A 910 10.32 -14.29 1.16
CA THR A 910 10.54 -13.47 -0.05
C THR A 910 9.22 -13.11 -0.76
N GLN A 911 8.24 -14.02 -0.77
CA GLN A 911 6.92 -13.78 -1.38
C GLN A 911 6.05 -12.80 -0.57
N SER A 912 6.28 -12.71 0.75
CA SER A 912 5.66 -11.64 1.55
C SER A 912 6.28 -10.27 1.24
N ASP A 913 7.58 -10.20 0.93
CA ASP A 913 8.20 -8.96 0.44
C ASP A 913 7.70 -8.59 -0.97
N VAL A 914 7.35 -9.57 -1.82
CA VAL A 914 6.70 -9.31 -3.12
C VAL A 914 5.34 -8.62 -2.93
N TRP A 915 4.57 -9.00 -1.92
CA TRP A 915 3.33 -8.29 -1.58
C TRP A 915 3.61 -6.84 -1.18
N SER A 916 4.58 -6.62 -0.29
CA SER A 916 5.01 -5.28 0.12
C SER A 916 5.54 -4.46 -1.07
N PHE A 917 6.22 -5.10 -2.02
CA PHE A 917 6.64 -4.48 -3.27
C PHE A 917 5.44 -4.04 -4.13
N GLY A 918 4.35 -4.82 -4.20
CA GLY A 918 3.10 -4.40 -4.84
C GLY A 918 2.52 -3.12 -4.21
N VAL A 919 2.56 -3.01 -2.87
CA VAL A 919 2.15 -1.79 -2.15
C VAL A 919 3.11 -0.63 -2.44
N LEU A 920 4.41 -0.89 -2.54
CA LEU A 920 5.41 0.10 -2.92
C LEU A 920 5.22 0.61 -4.36
N LEU A 921 4.88 -0.26 -5.32
CA LEU A 921 4.51 0.18 -6.67
C LEU A 921 3.35 1.17 -6.61
N TRP A 922 2.32 0.88 -5.80
CA TRP A 922 1.18 1.78 -5.60
C TRP A 922 1.64 3.12 -4.99
N GLU A 923 2.53 3.11 -4.00
CA GLU A 923 3.14 4.34 -3.46
C GLU A 923 3.90 5.13 -4.54
N ILE A 924 4.65 4.45 -5.43
CA ILE A 924 5.42 5.10 -6.50
C ILE A 924 4.49 5.79 -7.51
N VAL A 925 3.50 5.09 -8.06
CA VAL A 925 2.60 5.64 -9.09
C VAL A 925 1.66 6.71 -8.55
N THR A 926 1.37 6.69 -7.26
CA THR A 926 0.61 7.75 -6.57
C THR A 926 1.50 8.88 -6.03
N LEU A 927 2.80 8.87 -6.36
CA LEU A 927 3.77 9.87 -5.92
C LEU A 927 3.82 10.03 -4.38
N GLY A 928 3.87 8.92 -3.65
CA GLY A 928 3.93 8.87 -2.18
C GLY A 928 2.55 8.94 -1.50
N GLY A 929 1.52 8.36 -2.12
CA GLY A 929 0.19 8.19 -1.53
C GLY A 929 0.24 7.35 -0.25
N ASN A 930 -0.80 7.45 0.58
CA ASN A 930 -0.93 6.57 1.74
C ASN A 930 -1.74 5.32 1.32
N PRO A 931 -1.19 4.09 1.38
CA PRO A 931 -1.92 2.89 0.99
C PRO A 931 -3.22 2.71 1.76
N TYR A 932 -4.22 2.11 1.11
CA TYR A 932 -5.57 1.89 1.65
C TYR A 932 -6.15 3.16 2.29
N PRO A 933 -6.37 4.23 1.49
CA PRO A 933 -6.90 5.49 2.00
C PRO A 933 -8.27 5.29 2.64
N GLY A 934 -8.53 5.93 3.79
CA GLY A 934 -9.79 5.81 4.53
C GLY A 934 -10.02 4.49 5.27
N ILE A 935 -9.20 3.45 5.05
CA ILE A 935 -9.33 2.15 5.71
C ILE A 935 -8.44 2.10 6.95
N ALA A 936 -9.07 1.87 8.11
CA ALA A 936 -8.39 1.66 9.39
C ALA A 936 -7.63 0.31 9.40
N PRO A 937 -6.40 0.23 9.95
CA PRO A 937 -5.58 -1.00 9.94
C PRO A 937 -6.29 -2.22 10.53
N GLU A 938 -7.13 -2.03 11.55
CA GLU A 938 -7.84 -3.09 12.26
C GLU A 938 -8.89 -3.78 11.36
N ARG A 939 -9.42 -3.08 10.36
CA ARG A 939 -10.39 -3.62 9.40
C ARG A 939 -9.74 -4.23 8.16
N LEU A 940 -8.47 -3.91 7.91
CA LEU A 940 -7.79 -4.26 6.67
C LEU A 940 -7.68 -5.77 6.48
N PHE A 941 -7.36 -6.53 7.54
CA PHE A 941 -7.27 -7.99 7.46
C PHE A 941 -8.57 -8.63 6.96
N ASN A 942 -9.70 -8.28 7.57
CA ASN A 942 -11.01 -8.83 7.19
C ASN A 942 -11.37 -8.45 5.75
N LEU A 943 -11.03 -7.23 5.32
CA LEU A 943 -11.29 -6.75 3.96
C LEU A 943 -10.43 -7.49 2.93
N LEU A 944 -9.14 -7.66 3.18
CA LEU A 944 -8.25 -8.41 2.28
C LEU A 944 -8.69 -9.87 2.14
N LYS A 945 -9.25 -10.46 3.20
CA LYS A 945 -9.79 -11.84 3.22
C LYS A 945 -11.01 -12.02 2.33
N THR A 946 -11.80 -10.97 2.04
CA THR A 946 -12.91 -11.06 1.07
C THR A 946 -12.45 -10.98 -0.39
N GLY A 947 -11.14 -10.92 -0.64
CA GLY A 947 -10.58 -10.75 -1.98
C GLY A 947 -10.39 -9.29 -2.41
N TYR A 948 -10.71 -8.32 -1.56
CA TYR A 948 -10.50 -6.90 -1.89
C TYR A 948 -9.02 -6.58 -2.09
N ARG A 949 -8.71 -5.73 -3.08
CA ARG A 949 -7.40 -5.12 -3.32
C ARG A 949 -7.59 -3.64 -3.65
N MET A 950 -6.54 -2.83 -3.50
CA MET A 950 -6.63 -1.39 -3.81
C MET A 950 -6.97 -1.17 -5.28
N GLU A 951 -7.86 -0.21 -5.56
CA GLU A 951 -8.24 0.18 -6.91
C GLU A 951 -7.06 0.73 -7.72
N ARG A 952 -7.18 0.69 -9.06
CA ARG A 952 -6.18 1.20 -9.99
C ARG A 952 -6.04 2.72 -9.82
N PRO A 953 -4.83 3.24 -9.50
CA PRO A 953 -4.59 4.68 -9.47
C PRO A 953 -4.82 5.32 -10.85
N GLU A 954 -5.31 6.57 -10.86
CA GLU A 954 -5.63 7.31 -12.09
C GLU A 954 -4.45 7.38 -13.08
N ASN A 955 -3.23 7.53 -12.58
CA ASN A 955 -2.00 7.66 -13.38
C ASN A 955 -1.26 6.31 -13.60
N CYS A 956 -1.94 5.18 -13.47
CA CYS A 956 -1.33 3.85 -13.58
C CYS A 956 -1.74 3.14 -14.87
N SER A 957 -0.76 2.74 -15.69
CA SER A 957 -1.01 1.88 -16.86
C SER A 957 -1.57 0.52 -16.43
N GLU A 958 -2.34 -0.12 -17.31
CA GLU A 958 -2.87 -1.47 -17.07
C GLU A 958 -1.78 -2.50 -16.82
N GLU A 959 -0.67 -2.43 -17.55
CA GLU A 959 0.46 -3.35 -17.37
C GLU A 959 1.05 -3.25 -15.95
N MET A 960 1.31 -2.03 -15.47
CA MET A 960 1.78 -1.77 -14.11
C MET A 960 0.76 -2.20 -13.03
N TYR A 961 -0.54 -1.94 -13.24
CA TYR A 961 -1.55 -2.36 -12.27
C TYR A 961 -1.75 -3.88 -12.23
N ASN A 962 -1.68 -4.56 -13.38
CA ASN A 962 -1.71 -6.01 -13.46
C ASN A 962 -0.49 -6.65 -12.76
N LEU A 963 0.66 -5.98 -12.75
CA LEU A 963 1.80 -6.36 -11.93
C LEU A 963 1.49 -6.22 -10.43
N MET A 964 0.88 -5.12 -9.98
CA MET A 964 0.45 -4.97 -8.58
C MET A 964 -0.53 -6.07 -8.15
N LEU A 965 -1.55 -6.38 -8.97
CA LEU A 965 -2.53 -7.42 -8.68
C LEU A 965 -1.90 -8.82 -8.57
N ARG A 966 -0.88 -9.12 -9.38
CA ARG A 966 -0.11 -10.37 -9.27
C ARG A 966 0.74 -10.41 -8.00
N CYS A 967 1.34 -9.29 -7.60
CA CYS A 967 2.03 -9.19 -6.32
C CYS A 967 1.09 -9.39 -5.12
N TRP A 968 -0.19 -9.04 -5.24
CA TRP A 968 -1.20 -9.20 -4.18
C TRP A 968 -2.06 -10.47 -4.29
N LYS A 969 -1.60 -11.49 -5.03
CA LYS A 969 -2.27 -12.79 -5.03
C LYS A 969 -2.34 -13.36 -3.61
N GLN A 970 -3.48 -13.99 -3.30
CA GLN A 970 -3.75 -14.56 -1.98
C GLN A 970 -2.68 -15.60 -1.63
N GLU A 971 -2.52 -16.59 -2.50
CA GLU A 971 -1.50 -17.64 -2.46
C GLU A 971 -0.12 -17.03 -2.74
N SER A 972 0.85 -17.27 -1.84
CA SER A 972 2.17 -16.63 -1.88
C SER A 972 3.03 -17.12 -3.05
N ASP A 973 2.87 -18.37 -3.45
CA ASP A 973 3.55 -19.06 -4.56
C ASP A 973 3.06 -18.61 -5.94
N LYS A 974 1.82 -18.12 -6.05
CA LYS A 974 1.27 -17.52 -7.29
C LYS A 974 1.80 -16.12 -7.57
N ARG A 975 2.50 -15.50 -6.61
CA ARG A 975 3.11 -14.18 -6.79
C ARG A 975 4.40 -14.33 -7.61
N PRO A 976 4.71 -13.39 -8.53
CA PRO A 976 5.92 -13.47 -9.35
C PRO A 976 7.18 -13.33 -8.48
N THR A 977 8.29 -13.91 -8.93
CA THR A 977 9.58 -13.69 -8.25
C THR A 977 10.15 -12.31 -8.59
N PHE A 978 11.05 -11.76 -7.76
CA PHE A 978 11.73 -10.49 -8.07
C PHE A 978 12.54 -10.53 -9.39
N SER A 979 12.97 -11.71 -9.83
CA SER A 979 13.61 -11.90 -11.14
C SER A 979 12.62 -11.65 -12.29
N ASP A 980 11.40 -12.20 -12.17
CA ASP A 980 10.34 -12.03 -13.18
C ASP A 980 9.83 -10.58 -13.21
N ILE A 981 9.61 -10.01 -12.02
CA ILE A 981 9.22 -8.59 -11.85
C ILE A 981 10.24 -7.67 -12.53
N SER A 982 11.53 -7.88 -12.29
CA SER A 982 12.60 -7.06 -12.86
C SER A 982 12.62 -7.13 -14.39
N LYS A 983 12.48 -8.33 -14.97
CA LYS A 983 12.39 -8.52 -16.43
C LYS A 983 11.17 -7.82 -17.01
N GLU A 984 10.05 -7.83 -16.30
CA GLU A 984 8.82 -7.22 -16.78
C GLU A 984 8.87 -5.69 -16.75
N LEU A 985 9.34 -5.10 -15.65
CA LEU A 985 9.56 -3.67 -15.54
C LEU A 985 10.56 -3.16 -16.59
N GLU A 986 11.58 -3.95 -16.89
CA GLU A 986 12.54 -3.68 -17.98
C GLU A 986 11.85 -3.64 -19.35
N ARG A 987 10.94 -4.59 -19.64
CA ARG A 987 10.14 -4.55 -20.88
C ARG A 987 9.23 -3.33 -20.95
N MET A 988 8.61 -2.91 -19.84
CA MET A 988 7.79 -1.69 -19.80
C MET A 988 8.61 -0.44 -20.11
N MET A 989 9.87 -0.39 -19.67
CA MET A 989 10.80 0.70 -20.01
C MET A 989 11.14 0.74 -21.51
N VAL A 990 11.28 -0.43 -22.16
CA VAL A 990 11.56 -0.53 -23.60
C VAL A 990 10.34 -0.12 -24.44
N LYS A 991 9.15 -0.64 -24.14
CA LYS A 991 7.90 -0.27 -24.85
C LYS A 991 7.59 1.21 -24.80
N SER A 992 7.90 1.88 -23.68
CA SER A 992 7.73 3.33 -23.55
C SER A 992 8.60 4.13 -24.52
N ARG A 993 9.59 3.52 -25.18
CA ARG A 993 10.46 4.13 -26.20
C ARG A 993 10.04 3.82 -27.63
N ASP A 994 9.19 2.81 -27.87
CA ASP A 994 8.91 2.30 -29.23
C ASP A 994 7.79 3.05 -29.98
N TYR A 995 7.08 3.99 -29.35
CA TYR A 995 5.94 4.69 -29.99
C TYR A 995 6.22 6.14 -30.45
N LEU A 996 7.47 6.64 -30.35
CA LEU A 996 7.91 7.90 -30.95
C LEU A 996 9.44 7.97 -30.93
N ASP A 997 10.10 7.68 -32.06
CA ASP A 997 10.91 8.65 -32.84
C ASP A 997 11.72 7.94 -33.95
N LEU A 998 11.17 7.85 -35.17
CA LEU A 998 11.91 7.43 -36.37
C LEU A 998 12.75 8.59 -36.98
N ALA A 999 12.92 9.70 -36.25
CA ALA A 999 13.72 10.85 -36.66
C ALA A 999 14.90 11.18 -35.72
N ALA A 1000 15.22 10.33 -34.74
CA ALA A 1000 16.48 10.38 -34.02
C ALA A 1000 17.40 9.26 -34.53
N SER A 1001 18.44 9.67 -35.26
CA SER A 1001 19.48 8.86 -35.86
C SER A 1001 20.05 7.75 -34.96
N THR A 1002 20.43 6.67 -35.64
CA THR A 1002 21.03 5.40 -35.19
C THR A 1002 22.28 5.51 -34.30
N PRO A 1003 22.68 4.40 -33.65
CA PRO A 1003 23.32 4.36 -32.34
C PRO A 1003 24.85 4.18 -32.39
N ALA A 1004 25.55 4.88 -31.50
CA ALA A 1004 26.85 4.51 -30.99
C ALA A 1004 26.95 5.09 -29.57
N ASP A 1005 26.98 4.23 -28.55
CA ASP A 1005 27.50 4.46 -27.17
C ASP A 1005 26.82 3.60 -26.09
N ALA A 1006 25.89 2.72 -26.45
CA ALA A 1006 25.26 1.80 -25.49
C ALA A 1006 25.71 0.33 -25.65
N LEU A 1007 27.01 0.09 -25.91
CA LEU A 1007 27.63 -1.22 -25.74
C LEU A 1007 29.08 -1.06 -25.30
N LEU A 1008 29.30 -0.78 -24.02
CA LEU A 1008 30.49 -1.23 -23.30
C LEU A 1008 30.07 -1.65 -21.88
N TYR A 1009 29.97 -2.97 -21.71
CA TYR A 1009 30.26 -3.60 -20.43
C TYR A 1009 31.63 -3.10 -19.97
N ASP A 1010 31.73 -2.65 -18.72
CA ASP A 1010 33.03 -2.71 -18.04
C ASP A 1010 32.84 -3.15 -16.59
N ASP A 1011 33.02 -4.45 -16.42
CA ASP A 1011 33.49 -5.08 -15.19
C ASP A 1011 34.87 -4.51 -14.85
N ALA A 1012 34.93 -3.54 -13.94
CA ALA A 1012 36.19 -3.13 -13.34
C ALA A 1012 36.00 -2.65 -11.89
N LEU A 1013 35.84 -3.60 -10.97
CA LEU A 1013 36.32 -3.45 -9.59
C LEU A 1013 37.23 -4.62 -9.24
N SER A 1014 38.40 -4.65 -9.87
CA SER A 1014 39.59 -5.22 -9.24
C SER A 1014 40.87 -4.63 -9.87
N GLU A 1015 41.73 -4.11 -8.99
CA GLU A 1015 43.16 -3.88 -9.13
C GLU A 1015 43.67 -2.49 -9.63
N GLU A 1016 44.29 -1.81 -8.65
CA GLU A 1016 45.44 -0.88 -8.70
C GLU A 1016 45.43 0.37 -9.61
N ASP A 1017 45.21 1.54 -9.00
CA ASP A 1017 45.54 2.86 -9.59
C ASP A 1017 47.00 3.24 -9.29
N THR A 1018 47.87 3.18 -10.29
CA THR A 1018 49.12 3.95 -10.36
C THR A 1018 48.84 5.40 -10.80
N PRO A 1019 49.50 6.44 -10.24
CA PRO A 1019 49.24 7.82 -10.63
C PRO A 1019 49.84 8.18 -11.99
N LEU A 1020 49.05 8.84 -12.85
CA LEU A 1020 49.50 9.48 -14.09
C LEU A 1020 50.45 10.65 -13.76
N VAL A 1021 51.64 10.59 -14.33
CA VAL A 1021 52.67 11.62 -14.32
C VAL A 1021 52.96 12.03 -15.77
N ASP A 1022 53.41 13.26 -16.00
CA ASP A 1022 53.93 13.61 -17.33
C ASP A 1022 55.30 12.94 -17.57
N CYS A 1023 55.86 13.09 -18.76
CA CYS A 1023 57.14 12.47 -19.17
C CYS A 1023 58.35 12.85 -18.30
N ASN A 1024 58.22 13.72 -17.30
CA ASN A 1024 59.25 14.12 -16.35
C ASN A 1024 58.87 13.92 -14.86
N ASN A 1025 57.86 13.09 -14.56
CA ASN A 1025 57.54 12.64 -13.19
C ASN A 1025 57.19 13.76 -12.16
N THR A 1026 56.51 14.83 -12.57
CA THR A 1026 55.95 15.84 -11.63
C THR A 1026 54.41 15.76 -11.50
N PRO A 1027 53.81 15.89 -10.29
CA PRO A 1027 52.36 15.92 -10.11
C PRO A 1027 51.74 17.28 -10.51
N LEU A 1028 50.69 17.28 -11.33
CA LEU A 1028 49.96 18.49 -11.75
C LEU A 1028 48.93 18.95 -10.67
N PRO A 1029 48.87 20.27 -10.35
CA PRO A 1029 47.92 20.80 -9.36
C PRO A 1029 46.50 20.97 -9.92
N ARG A 1030 45.49 20.61 -9.12
CA ARG A 1030 44.07 20.89 -9.39
C ARG A 1030 43.66 22.20 -8.70
N THR A 1031 43.37 23.25 -9.48
CA THR A 1031 42.29 24.24 -9.28
C THR A 1031 42.46 25.44 -10.23
N LEU A 1032 41.41 25.76 -11.02
CA LEU A 1032 40.75 27.08 -11.15
C LEU A 1032 39.72 27.05 -12.32
N PRO A 1033 38.75 27.99 -12.38
CA PRO A 1033 37.35 27.73 -12.73
C PRO A 1033 36.94 28.06 -14.17
N SER A 1034 35.75 27.58 -14.51
CA SER A 1034 34.94 27.91 -15.69
C SER A 1034 34.72 29.42 -15.86
N THR A 1035 35.26 29.98 -16.94
CA THR A 1035 34.68 31.07 -17.76
C THR A 1035 35.74 31.55 -18.74
N TRP A 1036 35.99 30.78 -19.79
CA TRP A 1036 36.55 31.26 -21.06
C TRP A 1036 36.46 30.11 -22.07
N ILE A 1037 36.09 30.42 -23.31
CA ILE A 1037 35.78 29.52 -24.45
C ILE A 1037 34.27 29.28 -24.67
N GLU A 1038 33.52 30.37 -24.82
CA GLU A 1038 32.51 30.46 -25.87
C GLU A 1038 32.83 31.72 -26.69
N ASN A 1039 33.77 31.57 -27.64
CA ASN A 1039 33.94 32.44 -28.81
C ASN A 1039 35.11 31.91 -29.65
N LYS A 1040 34.96 30.71 -30.24
CA LYS A 1040 35.85 30.27 -31.35
C LYS A 1040 35.40 29.04 -32.14
N LEU A 1041 34.10 28.76 -32.23
CA LEU A 1041 33.57 27.62 -33.01
C LEU A 1041 32.55 27.98 -34.10
N TYR A 1042 32.42 29.27 -34.44
CA TYR A 1042 31.87 29.71 -35.73
C TYR A 1042 33.01 30.20 -36.62
N GLY A 1043 33.48 29.33 -37.50
CA GLY A 1043 34.41 29.68 -38.57
C GLY A 1043 35.70 28.88 -38.55
N ARG A 1044 35.64 27.59 -38.92
CA ARG A 1044 36.72 26.87 -39.64
C ARG A 1044 36.41 25.38 -39.88
N ILE A 1045 35.30 25.04 -40.55
CA ILE A 1045 35.23 23.78 -41.32
C ILE A 1045 34.44 24.06 -42.61
N SER A 1046 35.03 24.88 -43.47
CA SER A 1046 34.80 24.78 -44.92
C SER A 1046 36.18 24.53 -45.53
N HIS A 1047 36.29 23.45 -46.32
CA HIS A 1047 37.45 22.92 -47.03
C HIS A 1047 38.04 21.62 -46.46
N ALA A 1048 38.08 20.62 -47.36
CA ALA A 1048 38.57 19.23 -47.25
C ALA A 1048 37.48 18.25 -46.72
N PHE A 1049 36.83 17.39 -47.51
CA PHE A 1049 37.32 16.57 -48.62
C PHE A 1049 36.22 16.27 -49.65
N THR A 1050 36.53 16.57 -50.91
CA THR A 1050 36.08 15.88 -52.13
C THR A 1050 36.88 14.59 -52.35
N ARG A 1051 36.25 13.57 -52.96
CA ARG A 1051 36.77 12.22 -53.37
C ARG A 1051 36.95 11.28 -52.17
N PHE A 1052 36.27 10.13 -52.06
CA PHE A 1052 35.78 9.13 -53.00
C PHE A 1052 34.44 8.56 -52.53
#